data_AF-A0A8S0PKL2-F1
#
_entry.id   AF-A0A8S0PKL2-F1
#
_cell.length_a   1.000
_cell.length_b   1.000
_cell.length_c   1.000
_cell.angle_alpha   90.00
_cell.angle_beta   90.00
_cell.angle_gamma   90.00
#
_symmetry.space_group_name_H-M   'P 1'
#
loop_
_entity.id
_entity.type
_entity.pdbx_description
1 polymer ?
#
loop_
_entity_poly.entity_id
_entity_poly.type
_entity_poly.pdbx_seq_one_letter_code
_entity_poly.pdbx_strand_id
1 'polypeptide(L)'
;MELSDALQMLPPPPGSFIDREELIQHVGEFAISQGYVVTIKQSKKDKVVVLGCDRGGVYRDRRKSIDEASGEHARKRKSGSRLTNCPFELVGKKEDGLWVLTVKNGSHNHEPMKDISEHPSARRFNEKEVVLIKEMTDAGLKPRQILKRLRQSNPELLSTPKHVYNIKAKLRQGNTTVRRLKTLRPLTAAEGNSEPSTSTEPSWKKRYPPRVPNLIGGRFVNSQSSTSIDVLNPATQQVVAQVPLSTVEEFKAAVFSAKRAFSSWRNTPVTTRQRIMFKLHELIRRDIDKLASIITTEQGKTLKDAFNDVSRGIELVENACGMAMLQMGDFVSNISNGIDSYSIREPLGVCAGICSFSFPAMIPLLMFPIAITCGNTFILKPSEKAPGACVHLAELAMEAGLPNGVLNIVHGTNDIVNAICDDDDIKSVSNVGSDAPGMYVHARASVNSKCVQIHVGARSHAVVMPDANMEASLSALVTAGLGSSVQRCMAIIFVGGSKSWEDKLVERAKALRVDAGTEPGVDIGPVISKQVKERLSRVVQTFVDNGAQLVLDGRKIVVPRYELGNFVGPTILTDVTEDMEGYKGEILGPVLLCMQAATLEEAISIVNRNKHGSGASIFTSSCAAARKFQNEVESGQVSAFFTILTIFFKRSE
;
A
#
# COMPACT_ATOMS: atom_id res chain seq x y z
N MET A 1 -41.89 25.44 -27.05
CA MET A 1 -40.90 26.53 -27.09
C MET A 1 -39.63 25.97 -26.46
N GLU A 2 -38.77 25.36 -27.27
CA GLU A 2 -37.54 24.73 -26.77
C GLU A 2 -36.49 25.83 -26.56
N LEU A 3 -36.06 26.02 -25.31
CA LEU A 3 -34.89 26.84 -24.99
C LEU A 3 -33.64 25.98 -25.23
N SER A 4 -32.99 26.18 -26.37
CA SER A 4 -31.69 25.61 -26.64
C SER A 4 -30.61 26.38 -25.87
N ASP A 5 -30.37 26.00 -24.61
CA ASP A 5 -29.22 26.49 -23.85
C ASP A 5 -27.92 25.95 -24.46
N ALA A 6 -27.38 26.70 -25.41
CA ALA A 6 -26.04 26.47 -25.93
C ALA A 6 -25.02 26.75 -24.82
N LEU A 7 -24.22 25.75 -24.43
CA LEU A 7 -23.19 25.90 -23.39
C LEU A 7 -22.27 27.09 -23.71
N GLN A 8 -22.41 28.16 -22.93
CA GLN A 8 -21.60 29.36 -23.04
C GLN A 8 -20.27 29.14 -22.32
N MET A 9 -19.15 29.19 -23.05
CA MET A 9 -17.82 29.05 -22.46
C MET A 9 -17.49 30.25 -21.59
N LEU A 10 -17.06 30.00 -20.36
CA LEU A 10 -16.70 31.03 -19.38
C LEU A 10 -15.17 31.26 -19.31
N PRO A 11 -14.72 32.47 -18.93
CA PRO A 11 -13.35 32.69 -18.50
C PRO A 11 -13.09 32.05 -17.11
N PRO A 12 -11.84 31.70 -16.77
CA PRO A 12 -11.48 31.27 -15.42
C PRO A 12 -11.74 32.38 -14.40
N PRO A 13 -12.09 32.03 -13.15
CA PRO A 13 -12.23 33.00 -12.08
C PRO A 13 -10.90 33.74 -11.83
N PRO A 14 -10.94 35.03 -11.46
CA PRO A 14 -9.74 35.76 -11.05
C PRO A 14 -9.16 35.14 -9.76
N GLY A 15 -7.85 35.21 -9.60
CA GLY A 15 -7.16 34.62 -8.45
C GLY A 15 -5.69 35.05 -8.36
N SER A 16 -5.09 34.81 -7.19
CA SER A 16 -3.68 35.05 -6.89
C SER A 16 -2.94 33.74 -6.67
N PHE A 17 -1.79 33.59 -7.33
CA PHE A 17 -1.00 32.35 -7.37
C PHE A 17 0.42 32.60 -6.85
N ILE A 18 1.05 31.58 -6.27
CA ILE A 18 2.38 31.69 -5.65
C ILE A 18 3.45 31.84 -6.74
N ASP A 19 3.29 31.13 -7.86
CA ASP A 19 4.17 31.24 -9.02
C ASP A 19 3.44 31.33 -10.37
N ARG A 20 4.23 31.56 -11.42
CA ARG A 20 3.74 31.77 -12.78
C ARG A 20 3.20 30.49 -13.40
N GLU A 21 3.79 29.36 -13.05
CA GLU A 21 3.49 28.05 -13.60
C GLU A 21 2.14 27.55 -13.04
N GLU A 22 1.87 27.79 -11.76
CA GLU A 22 0.59 27.57 -11.08
C GLU A 22 -0.55 28.36 -11.76
N LEU A 23 -0.38 29.67 -12.01
CA LEU A 23 -1.35 30.49 -12.74
C LEU A 23 -1.65 29.91 -14.14
N ILE A 24 -0.61 29.53 -14.88
CA ILE A 24 -0.77 28.97 -16.23
C ILE A 24 -1.45 27.60 -16.18
N GLN A 25 -1.16 26.78 -15.17
CA GLN A 25 -1.82 25.48 -14.97
C GLN A 25 -3.30 25.65 -14.65
N HIS A 26 -3.65 26.51 -13.70
CA HIS A 26 -5.04 26.82 -13.34
C HIS A 26 -5.87 27.27 -14.56
N VAL A 27 -5.36 28.23 -15.33
CA VAL A 27 -6.01 28.69 -16.57
C VAL A 27 -6.14 27.57 -17.60
N GLY A 28 -5.13 26.70 -17.71
CA GLY A 28 -5.14 25.57 -18.65
C GLY A 28 -6.15 24.48 -18.28
N GLU A 29 -6.28 24.14 -17.00
CA GLU A 29 -7.23 23.15 -16.50
C GLU A 29 -8.68 23.64 -16.62
N PHE A 30 -8.93 24.91 -16.27
CA PHE A 30 -10.24 25.53 -16.44
C PHE A 30 -10.66 25.62 -17.92
N ALA A 31 -9.75 26.03 -18.80
CA ALA A 31 -10.03 26.07 -20.24
C ALA A 31 -10.46 24.70 -20.81
N ILE A 32 -9.81 23.62 -20.35
CA ILE A 32 -10.17 22.25 -20.73
C ILE A 32 -11.57 21.88 -20.22
N SER A 33 -11.96 22.25 -18.99
CA SER A 33 -13.32 21.98 -18.50
C SER A 33 -14.40 22.72 -19.29
N GLN A 34 -14.04 23.86 -19.90
CA GLN A 34 -14.91 24.69 -20.74
C GLN A 34 -14.80 24.41 -22.25
N GLY A 35 -14.07 23.37 -22.68
CA GLY A 35 -14.01 22.98 -24.10
C GLY A 35 -13.13 23.86 -25.00
N TYR A 36 -12.18 24.63 -24.45
CA TYR A 36 -11.22 25.42 -25.24
C TYR A 36 -9.76 25.23 -24.80
N VAL A 37 -8.83 25.68 -25.65
CA VAL A 37 -7.39 25.56 -25.39
C VAL A 37 -6.77 26.95 -25.38
N VAL A 38 -5.93 27.22 -24.39
CA VAL A 38 -5.27 28.51 -24.18
C VAL A 38 -3.77 28.40 -24.49
N THR A 39 -3.23 29.40 -25.18
CA THR A 39 -1.79 29.53 -25.44
C THR A 39 -1.24 30.87 -24.97
N ILE A 40 0.04 30.87 -24.58
CA ILE A 40 0.78 32.08 -24.24
C ILE A 40 0.95 32.93 -25.50
N LYS A 41 0.30 34.09 -25.55
CA LYS A 41 0.43 35.08 -26.64
C LYS A 41 1.65 35.97 -26.43
N GLN A 42 1.93 36.34 -25.19
CA GLN A 42 3.09 37.17 -24.81
C GLN A 42 3.56 36.79 -23.40
N SER A 43 4.86 36.87 -23.12
CA SER A 43 5.39 36.66 -21.77
C SER A 43 6.67 37.46 -21.57
N LYS A 44 6.73 38.22 -20.46
CA LYS A 44 7.97 38.76 -19.89
C LYS A 44 8.22 37.98 -18.59
N LYS A 45 9.24 37.11 -18.62
CA LYS A 45 9.43 35.95 -17.71
C LYS A 45 8.93 36.18 -16.28
N ASP A 46 9.36 37.25 -15.63
CA ASP A 46 9.15 37.44 -14.18
C ASP A 46 8.20 38.60 -13.82
N LYS A 47 7.42 39.12 -14.79
CA LYS A 47 6.51 40.27 -14.55
C LYS A 47 5.10 40.12 -15.13
N VAL A 48 4.96 39.62 -16.36
CA VAL A 48 3.65 39.56 -17.06
C VAL A 48 3.57 38.35 -17.99
N VAL A 49 2.44 37.66 -17.99
CA VAL A 49 2.05 36.66 -18.98
C VAL A 49 0.68 37.01 -19.57
N VAL A 50 0.56 36.95 -20.90
CA VAL A 50 -0.71 37.14 -21.62
C VAL A 50 -1.09 35.82 -22.26
N LEU A 51 -2.28 35.36 -21.92
CA LEU A 51 -2.84 34.07 -22.31
C LEU A 51 -4.07 34.33 -23.19
N GLY A 52 -4.26 33.56 -24.26
CA GLY A 52 -5.43 33.72 -25.12
C GLY A 52 -5.79 32.43 -25.84
N CYS A 53 -7.02 32.32 -26.32
CA CYS A 53 -7.51 31.08 -26.94
C CYS A 53 -6.74 30.74 -28.23
N ASP A 54 -6.48 29.45 -28.46
CA ASP A 54 -5.63 28.96 -29.56
C ASP A 54 -6.39 28.62 -30.85
N ARG A 55 -7.69 28.91 -30.90
CA ARG A 55 -8.53 28.70 -32.09
C ARG A 55 -8.47 29.91 -33.05
N GLY A 56 -8.13 29.65 -34.31
CA GLY A 56 -8.39 30.59 -35.41
C GLY A 56 -9.88 30.56 -35.75
N GLY A 57 -10.54 31.71 -35.75
CA GLY A 57 -12.01 31.80 -35.81
C GLY A 57 -12.63 31.64 -37.19
N VAL A 58 -13.96 31.68 -37.19
CA VAL A 58 -14.84 31.43 -38.34
C VAL A 58 -14.60 32.43 -39.49
N TYR A 59 -14.87 31.99 -40.72
CA TYR A 59 -14.84 32.83 -41.91
C TYR A 59 -15.86 33.96 -41.80
N ARG A 60 -15.42 35.23 -41.86
CA ARG A 60 -16.34 36.35 -42.07
C ARG A 60 -16.54 36.57 -43.57
N ASP A 61 -17.72 36.19 -44.05
CA ASP A 61 -18.12 36.40 -45.44
C ASP A 61 -18.27 37.91 -45.70
N ARG A 62 -17.43 38.47 -46.56
CA ARG A 62 -17.40 39.93 -46.81
C ARG A 62 -18.45 40.30 -47.87
N ARG A 63 -19.73 40.09 -47.57
CA ARG A 63 -20.83 40.73 -48.30
C ARG A 63 -20.74 42.24 -48.07
N LYS A 64 -20.06 42.93 -49.00
CA LYS A 64 -20.28 44.35 -49.23
C LYS A 64 -21.74 44.52 -49.66
N SER A 65 -22.43 45.54 -49.17
CA SER A 65 -23.60 46.05 -49.88
C SER A 65 -23.16 46.43 -51.30
N ILE A 66 -23.94 46.00 -52.29
CA ILE A 66 -23.86 46.52 -53.65
C ILE A 66 -24.98 47.56 -53.70
N ASP A 67 -24.59 48.83 -53.66
CA ASP A 67 -25.44 49.88 -54.23
C ASP A 67 -25.28 49.84 -55.74
N GLU A 68 -26.38 50.02 -56.45
CA GLU A 68 -26.46 49.93 -57.91
C GLU A 68 -25.92 51.21 -58.56
N ALA A 69 -24.76 51.16 -59.22
CA ALA A 69 -24.41 52.04 -60.34
C ALA A 69 -23.07 51.66 -60.99
N SER A 70 -22.98 51.87 -62.30
CA SER A 70 -21.78 51.77 -63.17
C SER A 70 -21.14 50.38 -63.31
N GLY A 71 -20.95 49.96 -64.57
CA GLY A 71 -20.29 48.70 -64.91
C GLY A 71 -18.93 48.94 -65.57
N GLU A 72 -17.95 48.10 -65.26
CA GLU A 72 -16.82 47.79 -66.14
C GLU A 72 -16.10 46.50 -65.68
N HIS A 73 -15.37 45.84 -66.59
CA HIS A 73 -14.80 44.51 -66.36
C HIS A 73 -13.58 44.50 -65.42
N ALA A 74 -13.81 44.42 -64.11
CA ALA A 74 -12.77 44.13 -63.11
C ALA A 74 -12.58 42.61 -62.86
N ARG A 75 -11.35 42.12 -63.01
CA ARG A 75 -10.97 40.72 -62.72
C ARG A 75 -11.45 40.28 -61.33
N LYS A 76 -12.15 39.13 -61.24
CA LYS A 76 -12.53 38.47 -59.97
C LYS A 76 -11.28 38.07 -59.15
N ARG A 77 -10.76 38.99 -58.33
CA ARG A 77 -9.87 38.64 -57.20
C ARG A 77 -10.68 37.76 -56.24
N LYS A 78 -10.23 36.52 -56.00
CA LYS A 78 -10.75 35.71 -54.89
C LYS A 78 -10.64 36.54 -53.60
N SER A 79 -11.76 36.74 -52.91
CA SER A 79 -11.79 37.34 -51.58
C SER A 79 -11.03 36.43 -50.62
N GLY A 80 -9.79 36.77 -50.32
CA GLY A 80 -8.99 36.04 -49.35
C GLY A 80 -9.65 36.15 -47.98
N SER A 81 -10.17 35.03 -47.47
CA SER A 81 -10.57 34.92 -46.08
C SER A 81 -9.33 35.12 -45.20
N ARG A 82 -9.45 35.97 -44.18
CA ARG A 82 -8.53 35.98 -43.05
C ARG A 82 -9.30 35.44 -41.85
N LEU A 83 -8.78 34.38 -41.23
CA LEU A 83 -9.29 33.93 -39.94
C LEU A 83 -9.11 35.06 -38.93
N THR A 84 -10.18 35.49 -38.28
CA THR A 84 -10.10 36.36 -37.10
C THR A 84 -9.81 35.48 -35.90
N ASN A 85 -8.69 35.70 -35.21
CA ASN A 85 -8.37 34.98 -33.98
C ASN A 85 -9.49 35.15 -32.94
N CYS A 86 -9.66 34.15 -32.08
CA CYS A 86 -10.57 34.26 -30.94
C CYS A 86 -10.18 35.46 -30.05
N PRO A 87 -11.13 36.33 -29.64
CA PRO A 87 -10.82 37.59 -28.96
C PRO A 87 -10.55 37.42 -27.45
N PHE A 88 -10.66 36.19 -26.93
CA PHE A 88 -10.39 35.82 -25.54
C PHE A 88 -8.94 36.13 -25.13
N GLU A 89 -8.77 36.92 -24.07
CA GLU A 89 -7.48 37.34 -23.53
C GLU A 89 -7.51 37.47 -22.00
N LEU A 90 -6.53 36.87 -21.34
CA LEU A 90 -6.26 36.95 -19.91
C LEU A 90 -4.84 37.49 -19.68
N VAL A 91 -4.63 38.22 -18.59
CA VAL A 91 -3.33 38.76 -18.21
C VAL A 91 -3.01 38.35 -16.79
N GLY A 92 -1.92 37.61 -16.60
CA GLY A 92 -1.29 37.38 -15.30
C GLY A 92 -0.19 38.42 -15.07
N LYS A 93 -0.22 39.16 -13.96
CA LYS A 93 0.84 40.09 -13.55
C LYS A 93 1.40 39.71 -12.19
N LYS A 94 2.68 40.01 -11.95
CA LYS A 94 3.27 39.84 -10.62
C LYS A 94 3.11 41.12 -9.79
N GLU A 95 2.35 41.04 -8.70
CA GLU A 95 1.98 42.14 -7.80
C GLU A 95 2.19 41.63 -6.35
N ASP A 96 2.91 42.39 -5.52
CA ASP A 96 3.27 42.07 -4.12
C ASP A 96 3.79 40.64 -3.87
N GLY A 97 4.57 40.12 -4.83
CA GLY A 97 5.20 38.80 -4.76
C GLY A 97 4.36 37.66 -5.34
N LEU A 98 3.05 37.84 -5.46
CA LEU A 98 2.09 36.87 -6.03
C LEU A 98 1.79 37.18 -7.51
N TRP A 99 1.27 36.19 -8.23
CA TRP A 99 0.80 36.34 -9.60
C TRP A 99 -0.72 36.49 -9.62
N VAL A 100 -1.21 37.68 -9.98
CA VAL A 100 -2.64 38.01 -10.05
C VAL A 100 -3.16 37.82 -11.48
N LEU A 101 -4.24 37.07 -11.64
CA LEU A 101 -4.92 36.83 -12.92
C LEU A 101 -6.07 37.82 -13.14
N THR A 102 -6.04 38.54 -14.26
CA THR A 102 -7.11 39.46 -14.69
C THR A 102 -7.69 39.02 -16.03
N VAL A 103 -9.02 38.96 -16.12
CA VAL A 103 -9.74 38.76 -17.38
C VAL A 103 -9.75 40.08 -18.16
N LYS A 104 -9.12 40.14 -19.33
CA LYS A 104 -9.12 41.33 -20.19
C LYS A 104 -10.23 41.25 -21.24
N ASN A 105 -10.51 40.05 -21.73
CA ASN A 105 -11.70 39.74 -22.52
C ASN A 105 -12.08 38.26 -22.32
N GLY A 106 -13.27 38.00 -21.75
CA GLY A 106 -13.79 36.64 -21.54
C GLY A 106 -14.63 36.08 -22.69
N SER A 107 -14.87 36.85 -23.75
CA SER A 107 -15.73 36.43 -24.87
C SER A 107 -15.01 35.53 -25.87
N HIS A 108 -15.75 34.57 -26.42
CA HIS A 108 -15.31 33.68 -27.51
C HIS A 108 -16.18 33.86 -28.75
N ASN A 109 -15.62 33.59 -29.93
CA ASN A 109 -16.31 33.67 -31.23
C ASN A 109 -16.46 32.30 -31.92
N HIS A 110 -16.53 31.24 -31.13
CA HIS A 110 -16.71 29.85 -31.55
C HIS A 110 -17.40 29.04 -30.45
N GLU A 111 -17.97 27.90 -30.79
CA GLU A 111 -18.53 26.93 -29.82
C GLU A 111 -17.43 26.15 -29.06
N PRO A 112 -17.77 25.47 -27.94
CA PRO A 112 -16.88 24.50 -27.30
C PRO A 112 -16.42 23.39 -28.26
N MET A 113 -15.24 22.79 -28.02
CA MET A 113 -14.83 21.57 -28.71
C MET A 113 -15.46 20.34 -28.06
N LYS A 114 -16.07 19.48 -28.88
CA LYS A 114 -16.68 18.20 -28.44
C LYS A 114 -15.65 17.16 -28.03
N ASP A 115 -14.48 17.15 -28.70
CA ASP A 115 -13.30 16.39 -28.27
C ASP A 115 -12.08 17.32 -28.27
N ILE A 116 -11.44 17.46 -27.10
CA ILE A 116 -10.27 18.31 -26.90
C ILE A 116 -8.98 17.56 -27.28
N SER A 117 -8.99 16.23 -27.27
CA SER A 117 -7.83 15.38 -27.52
C SER A 117 -7.30 15.50 -28.97
N GLU A 118 -8.18 15.87 -29.91
CA GLU A 118 -7.84 16.12 -31.31
C GLU A 118 -7.15 17.47 -31.55
N HIS A 119 -7.27 18.44 -30.62
CA HIS A 119 -6.74 19.79 -30.86
C HIS A 119 -5.19 19.78 -30.89
N PRO A 120 -4.54 20.38 -31.92
CA PRO A 120 -3.08 20.29 -32.09
C PRO A 120 -2.25 20.70 -30.87
N SER A 121 -2.68 21.74 -30.15
CA SER A 121 -2.01 22.22 -28.93
C SER A 121 -2.41 21.49 -27.65
N ALA A 122 -3.43 20.61 -27.70
CA ALA A 122 -3.82 19.74 -26.60
C ALA A 122 -3.19 18.33 -26.70
N ARG A 123 -2.87 17.84 -27.91
CA ARG A 123 -2.20 16.55 -28.12
C ARG A 123 -0.84 16.53 -27.43
N ARG A 124 -0.74 15.79 -26.32
CA ARG A 124 0.50 15.49 -25.62
C ARG A 124 1.11 14.21 -26.21
N PHE A 125 2.41 14.24 -26.50
CA PHE A 125 3.15 13.02 -26.84
C PHE A 125 3.19 12.09 -25.61
N ASN A 126 3.01 10.79 -25.82
CA ASN A 126 3.09 9.81 -24.74
C ASN A 126 4.55 9.56 -24.30
N GLU A 127 4.76 8.93 -23.14
CA GLU A 127 6.12 8.76 -22.58
C GLU A 127 7.10 8.08 -23.55
N LYS A 128 6.65 7.07 -24.31
CA LYS A 128 7.46 6.38 -25.32
C LYS A 128 7.85 7.32 -26.48
N GLU A 129 6.89 8.11 -26.97
CA GLU A 129 7.15 9.14 -28.00
C GLU A 129 8.10 10.22 -27.49
N VAL A 130 7.99 10.66 -26.22
CA VAL A 130 8.90 11.66 -25.62
C VAL A 130 10.32 11.13 -25.48
N VAL A 131 10.50 9.87 -25.07
CA VAL A 131 11.82 9.21 -25.04
C VAL A 131 12.41 9.12 -26.44
N LEU A 132 11.64 8.67 -27.44
CA LEU A 132 12.09 8.61 -28.83
C LEU A 132 12.45 10.00 -29.40
N ILE A 133 11.69 11.04 -29.05
CA ILE A 133 11.98 12.44 -29.40
C ILE A 133 13.28 12.91 -28.75
N LYS A 134 13.57 12.49 -27.51
CA LYS A 134 14.83 12.79 -26.82
C LYS A 134 16.01 12.10 -27.51
N GLU A 135 15.96 10.78 -27.70
CA GLU A 135 17.02 10.02 -28.39
C GLU A 135 17.33 10.57 -29.79
N MET A 136 16.30 10.82 -30.60
CA MET A 136 16.49 11.45 -31.91
C MET A 136 16.93 12.92 -31.83
N THR A 137 16.72 13.59 -30.70
CA THR A 137 17.19 14.95 -30.46
C THR A 137 18.66 14.99 -30.12
N ASP A 138 19.10 14.06 -29.28
CA ASP A 138 20.48 13.91 -28.84
C ASP A 138 21.34 13.39 -30.02
N ALA A 139 20.76 12.55 -30.89
CA ALA A 139 21.30 12.20 -32.22
C ALA A 139 21.22 13.34 -33.28
N GLY A 140 20.87 14.57 -32.89
CA GLY A 140 20.96 15.77 -33.75
C GLY A 140 19.84 15.99 -34.78
N LEU A 141 18.77 15.16 -34.82
CA LEU A 141 17.74 15.30 -35.86
C LEU A 141 16.92 16.60 -35.71
N LYS A 142 16.59 17.21 -36.85
CA LYS A 142 15.72 18.41 -36.92
C LYS A 142 14.25 18.01 -36.69
N PRO A 143 13.40 18.86 -36.10
CA PRO A 143 12.01 18.53 -35.74
C PRO A 143 11.15 17.91 -36.86
N ARG A 144 11.36 18.32 -38.12
CA ARG A 144 10.67 17.74 -39.29
C ARG A 144 11.10 16.29 -39.58
N GLN A 145 12.37 15.93 -39.35
CA GLN A 145 12.89 14.57 -39.54
C GLN A 145 12.40 13.64 -38.42
N ILE A 146 12.43 14.12 -37.17
CA ILE A 146 11.85 13.43 -36.01
C ILE A 146 10.37 13.11 -36.26
N LEU A 147 9.58 14.10 -36.67
CA LEU A 147 8.17 13.91 -36.98
C LEU A 147 7.94 12.93 -38.14
N LYS A 148 8.79 12.94 -39.17
CA LYS A 148 8.73 11.95 -40.27
C LYS A 148 8.96 10.53 -39.77
N ARG A 149 9.90 10.31 -38.85
CA ARG A 149 10.14 8.99 -38.23
C ARG A 149 9.02 8.55 -37.30
N LEU A 150 8.49 9.44 -36.46
CA LEU A 150 7.32 9.14 -35.61
C LEU A 150 6.08 8.78 -36.45
N ARG A 151 5.95 9.32 -37.67
CA ARG A 151 4.88 8.93 -38.61
C ARG A 151 5.09 7.58 -39.30
N GLN A 152 6.31 7.03 -39.26
CA GLN A 152 6.56 5.67 -39.76
C GLN A 152 6.12 4.61 -38.74
N SER A 153 6.23 4.90 -37.44
CA SER A 153 5.70 4.04 -36.37
C SER A 153 4.24 4.33 -36.00
N ASN A 154 3.72 5.51 -36.32
CA ASN A 154 2.32 5.90 -36.11
C ASN A 154 1.81 6.75 -37.30
N PRO A 155 1.21 6.15 -38.34
CA PRO A 155 0.72 6.89 -39.51
C PRO A 155 -0.33 7.96 -39.18
N GLU A 156 -1.13 7.75 -38.13
CA GLU A 156 -2.19 8.66 -37.67
C GLU A 156 -1.67 9.78 -36.73
N LEU A 157 -0.36 10.03 -36.74
CA LEU A 157 0.27 11.07 -35.92
C LEU A 157 0.03 12.48 -36.48
N LEU A 158 -1.11 13.06 -36.10
CA LEU A 158 -1.55 14.46 -36.29
C LEU A 158 -0.66 15.52 -35.59
N SER A 159 0.57 15.17 -35.17
CA SER A 159 1.52 16.14 -34.60
C SER A 159 2.16 17.01 -35.68
N THR A 160 2.57 18.22 -35.29
CA THR A 160 3.28 19.18 -36.17
C THR A 160 4.74 19.38 -35.71
N PRO A 161 5.63 19.96 -36.56
CA PRO A 161 7.01 20.25 -36.15
C PRO A 161 7.12 21.20 -34.95
N LYS A 162 6.08 22.02 -34.70
CA LYS A 162 5.99 22.92 -33.54
C LYS A 162 5.86 22.12 -32.23
N HIS A 163 5.16 20.99 -32.24
CA HIS A 163 4.98 20.15 -31.04
C HIS A 163 6.32 19.52 -30.65
N VAL A 164 7.07 18.98 -31.63
CA VAL A 164 8.42 18.44 -31.42
C VAL A 164 9.38 19.55 -30.96
N TYR A 165 9.28 20.77 -31.51
CA TYR A 165 10.09 21.91 -31.06
C TYR A 165 9.83 22.26 -29.58
N ASN A 166 8.56 22.28 -29.15
CA ASN A 166 8.20 22.54 -27.76
C ASN A 166 8.76 21.48 -26.79
N ILE A 167 8.76 20.20 -27.18
CA ILE A 167 9.41 19.15 -26.39
C ILE A 167 10.93 19.31 -26.37
N LYS A 168 11.58 19.58 -27.52
CA LYS A 168 13.02 19.89 -27.59
C LYS A 168 13.42 21.11 -26.77
N ALA A 169 12.51 22.06 -26.52
CA ALA A 169 12.75 23.20 -25.65
C ALA A 169 12.66 22.80 -24.16
N LYS A 170 11.63 22.04 -23.77
CA LYS A 170 11.46 21.53 -22.39
C LYS A 170 12.59 20.58 -21.96
N LEU A 171 13.02 19.68 -22.85
CA LEU A 171 14.16 18.78 -22.61
C LEU A 171 15.48 19.55 -22.38
N ARG A 172 15.70 20.65 -23.12
CA ARG A 172 16.91 21.49 -22.97
C ARG A 172 16.94 22.34 -21.69
N GLN A 173 15.80 22.51 -21.02
CA GLN A 173 15.70 23.29 -19.78
C GLN A 173 15.92 22.45 -18.51
N GLY A 174 16.37 21.18 -18.64
CA GLY A 174 16.65 20.27 -17.52
C GLY A 174 15.42 19.78 -16.74
N ASN A 175 14.29 20.46 -16.86
CA ASN A 175 13.13 20.35 -15.97
C ASN A 175 12.20 19.14 -16.27
N THR A 176 12.69 18.12 -16.97
CA THR A 176 11.88 16.97 -17.43
C THR A 176 12.58 15.63 -17.23
N THR A 177 12.46 15.05 -16.03
CA THR A 177 12.46 13.59 -15.88
C THR A 177 11.08 13.05 -16.25
N VAL A 178 11.02 11.85 -16.85
CA VAL A 178 9.79 11.28 -17.46
C VAL A 178 8.61 11.20 -16.46
N ARG A 179 8.90 11.07 -15.16
CA ARG A 179 7.90 11.01 -14.08
C ARG A 179 7.01 12.26 -13.92
N ARG A 180 7.39 13.45 -14.39
CA ARG A 180 6.63 14.71 -14.15
C ARG A 180 5.47 14.98 -15.11
N LEU A 181 5.06 14.01 -15.94
CA LEU A 181 3.92 14.12 -16.86
C LEU A 181 2.58 13.59 -16.29
N LYS A 182 2.56 13.00 -15.09
CA LYS A 182 1.36 12.38 -14.48
C LYS A 182 0.34 13.38 -13.91
N THR A 183 0.75 14.57 -13.51
CA THR A 183 -0.14 15.62 -12.98
C THR A 183 -0.72 16.43 -14.14
N LEU A 184 -1.85 15.99 -14.70
CA LEU A 184 -2.84 16.76 -15.50
C LEU A 184 -3.85 15.79 -16.15
N ARG A 185 -4.79 15.28 -15.35
CA ARG A 185 -6.11 14.84 -15.80
C ARG A 185 -7.15 15.64 -15.02
N PRO A 186 -8.30 16.03 -15.62
CA PRO A 186 -9.26 16.89 -14.94
C PRO A 186 -10.00 16.13 -13.83
N LEU A 187 -10.10 16.74 -12.65
CA LEU A 187 -11.16 16.42 -11.70
C LEU A 187 -12.38 17.28 -12.06
N THR A 188 -13.54 16.63 -12.19
CA THR A 188 -14.84 17.28 -12.33
C THR A 188 -15.18 18.08 -11.06
N ALA A 189 -15.84 19.22 -11.25
CA ALA A 189 -16.00 20.24 -10.21
C ALA A 189 -16.97 19.85 -9.07
N ALA A 190 -16.62 20.26 -7.86
CA ALA A 190 -17.55 20.68 -6.81
C ALA A 190 -16.84 21.70 -5.89
N GLU A 191 -17.45 22.89 -5.81
CA GLU A 191 -17.42 23.97 -4.81
C GLU A 191 -16.78 23.68 -3.42
N GLY A 192 -16.21 24.64 -2.67
CA GLY A 192 -16.08 26.09 -2.88
C GLY A 192 -15.94 26.87 -1.55
N ASN A 193 -14.97 27.79 -1.47
CA ASN A 193 -14.79 28.90 -0.51
C ASN A 193 -13.99 28.73 0.81
N SER A 194 -13.08 29.69 1.00
CA SER A 194 -12.36 30.11 2.22
C SER A 194 -12.22 31.66 2.16
N GLU A 195 -11.83 32.43 3.17
CA GLU A 195 -11.44 32.19 4.58
C GLU A 195 -11.99 33.39 5.44
N PRO A 196 -11.50 33.78 6.65
CA PRO A 196 -10.18 34.39 6.85
C PRO A 196 -9.50 34.06 8.21
N SER A 197 -8.42 34.77 8.52
CA SER A 197 -7.32 34.36 9.40
C SER A 197 -7.27 35.01 10.80
N THR A 198 -6.45 34.38 11.66
CA THR A 198 -5.81 34.85 12.92
C THR A 198 -6.42 34.43 14.27
N SER A 199 -5.51 34.02 15.18
CA SER A 199 -5.70 33.53 16.56
C SER A 199 -6.47 32.21 16.74
N THR A 200 -5.83 31.22 17.40
CA THR A 200 -6.34 29.87 17.76
C THR A 200 -7.01 29.08 16.63
N GLU A 201 -6.38 28.00 16.14
CA GLU A 201 -6.96 27.19 15.05
C GLU A 201 -8.39 26.71 15.35
N PRO A 202 -9.41 27.14 14.58
CA PRO A 202 -10.78 26.74 14.80
C PRO A 202 -11.02 25.31 14.31
N SER A 203 -11.83 24.56 15.06
CA SER A 203 -11.96 23.09 14.98
C SER A 203 -12.50 22.49 13.67
N TRP A 204 -12.81 23.32 12.67
CA TRP A 204 -13.36 22.91 11.36
C TRP A 204 -12.29 22.63 10.31
N LYS A 205 -11.03 23.05 10.49
CA LYS A 205 -9.88 22.61 9.66
C LYS A 205 -9.41 21.17 9.95
N LYS A 206 -10.31 20.28 10.42
CA LYS A 206 -10.09 18.84 10.35
C LYS A 206 -9.98 18.45 8.87
N ARG A 207 -8.75 18.27 8.38
CA ARG A 207 -8.51 17.50 7.15
C ARG A 207 -9.23 16.16 7.35
N TYR A 208 -10.25 15.89 6.55
CA TYR A 208 -10.92 14.60 6.61
C TYR A 208 -9.86 13.51 6.38
N PRO A 209 -9.74 12.53 7.29
CA PRO A 209 -8.72 11.48 7.17
C PRO A 209 -8.90 10.76 5.83
N PRO A 210 -7.80 10.46 5.10
CA PRO A 210 -7.86 9.90 3.77
C PRO A 210 -8.64 8.58 3.76
N ARG A 211 -9.62 8.46 2.88
CA ARG A 211 -10.32 7.19 2.63
C ARG A 211 -9.38 6.22 1.92
N VAL A 212 -9.28 5.01 2.45
CA VAL A 212 -8.44 3.95 1.90
C VAL A 212 -9.12 3.35 0.67
N PRO A 213 -8.48 3.34 -0.50
CA PRO A 213 -9.09 2.81 -1.72
C PRO A 213 -9.07 1.27 -1.74
N ASN A 214 -10.09 0.68 -2.37
CA ASN A 214 -10.01 -0.69 -2.87
C ASN A 214 -9.10 -0.72 -4.12
N LEU A 215 -8.49 -1.86 -4.42
CA LEU A 215 -7.82 -2.09 -5.72
C LEU A 215 -8.68 -3.08 -6.51
N ILE A 216 -9.30 -2.63 -7.60
CA ILE A 216 -10.17 -3.47 -8.43
C ILE A 216 -9.73 -3.32 -9.89
N GLY A 217 -9.35 -4.42 -10.54
CA GLY A 217 -9.00 -4.43 -11.96
C GLY A 217 -7.83 -3.52 -12.35
N GLY A 218 -6.83 -3.39 -11.47
CA GLY A 218 -5.68 -2.51 -11.71
C GLY A 218 -6.00 -1.02 -11.57
N ARG A 219 -7.04 -0.66 -10.81
CA ARG A 219 -7.36 0.73 -10.45
C ARG A 219 -7.65 0.84 -8.96
N PHE A 220 -7.08 1.85 -8.32
CA PHE A 220 -7.53 2.28 -7.00
C PHE A 220 -8.88 2.97 -7.15
N VAL A 221 -9.88 2.48 -6.42
CA VAL A 221 -11.26 2.97 -6.47
C VAL A 221 -11.74 3.31 -5.06
N ASN A 222 -12.37 4.47 -4.92
CA ASN A 222 -13.07 4.83 -3.69
C ASN A 222 -14.33 3.98 -3.59
N SER A 223 -14.60 3.41 -2.41
CA SER A 223 -15.82 2.66 -2.18
C SER A 223 -17.05 3.57 -2.20
N GLN A 224 -18.15 3.05 -2.74
CA GLN A 224 -19.49 3.64 -2.68
C GLN A 224 -20.17 3.44 -1.32
N SER A 225 -19.55 2.69 -0.42
CA SER A 225 -20.08 2.48 0.93
C SER A 225 -20.15 3.78 1.72
N SER A 226 -21.30 3.97 2.39
CA SER A 226 -21.52 5.04 3.35
C SER A 226 -20.87 4.76 4.71
N THR A 227 -20.44 3.52 4.98
CA THR A 227 -19.86 3.11 6.26
C THR A 227 -18.35 2.86 6.15
N SER A 228 -17.63 3.32 7.17
CA SER A 228 -16.17 3.18 7.26
C SER A 228 -15.72 3.00 8.71
N ILE A 229 -14.56 2.39 8.88
CA ILE A 229 -13.85 2.24 10.16
C ILE A 229 -12.69 3.25 10.18
N ASP A 230 -12.59 4.02 11.26
CA ASP A 230 -11.46 4.91 11.51
C ASP A 230 -10.21 4.11 11.86
N VAL A 231 -9.13 4.31 11.11
CA VAL A 231 -7.78 3.85 11.47
C VAL A 231 -7.21 4.87 12.44
N LEU A 232 -6.92 4.46 13.67
CA LEU A 232 -6.37 5.33 14.71
C LEU A 232 -4.86 5.12 14.83
N ASN A 233 -4.08 6.19 14.93
CA ASN A 233 -2.71 6.10 15.42
C ASN A 233 -2.74 5.66 16.90
N PRO A 234 -2.16 4.52 17.29
CA PRO A 234 -2.33 4.02 18.65
C PRO A 234 -1.58 4.81 19.73
N ALA A 235 -0.62 5.67 19.37
CA ALA A 235 0.06 6.57 20.29
C ALA A 235 -0.76 7.85 20.57
N THR A 236 -1.41 8.42 19.55
CA THR A 236 -2.10 9.72 19.67
C THR A 236 -3.63 9.65 19.71
N GLN A 237 -4.21 8.49 19.36
CA GLN A 237 -5.65 8.29 19.10
C GLN A 237 -6.24 9.17 17.98
N GLN A 238 -5.40 9.82 17.17
CA GLN A 238 -5.84 10.59 16.02
C GLN A 238 -6.21 9.66 14.85
N VAL A 239 -7.27 9.99 14.11
CA VAL A 239 -7.65 9.24 12.91
C VAL A 239 -6.64 9.55 11.78
N VAL A 240 -5.98 8.52 11.26
CA VAL A 240 -4.98 8.64 10.18
C VAL A 240 -5.52 8.25 8.81
N ALA A 241 -6.55 7.40 8.76
CA ALA A 241 -7.23 6.99 7.53
C ALA A 241 -8.65 6.47 7.84
N GLN A 242 -9.49 6.28 6.81
CA GLN A 242 -10.80 5.63 6.93
C GLN A 242 -10.91 4.45 5.98
N VAL A 243 -11.11 3.26 6.53
CA VAL A 243 -11.30 2.01 5.76
C VAL A 243 -12.76 1.84 5.41
N PRO A 244 -13.15 1.72 4.14
CA PRO A 244 -14.54 1.45 3.79
C PRO A 244 -14.93 0.02 4.18
N LEU A 245 -16.18 -0.16 4.62
CA LEU A 245 -16.82 -1.47 4.61
C LEU A 245 -17.36 -1.69 3.20
N SER A 246 -16.54 -2.27 2.32
CA SER A 246 -16.85 -2.40 0.88
C SER A 246 -18.15 -3.15 0.65
N THR A 247 -18.85 -2.80 -0.42
CA THR A 247 -20.13 -3.46 -0.75
C THR A 247 -19.91 -4.84 -1.39
N VAL A 248 -20.96 -5.66 -1.42
CA VAL A 248 -20.93 -6.99 -2.05
C VAL A 248 -20.69 -6.88 -3.56
N GLU A 249 -21.14 -5.80 -4.19
CA GLU A 249 -20.92 -5.48 -5.60
C GLU A 249 -19.45 -5.18 -5.89
N GLU A 250 -18.77 -4.46 -4.98
CA GLU A 250 -17.33 -4.17 -5.07
C GLU A 250 -16.50 -5.43 -4.90
N PHE A 251 -16.87 -6.29 -3.94
CA PHE A 251 -16.28 -7.62 -3.80
C PHE A 251 -16.45 -8.47 -5.08
N LYS A 252 -17.68 -8.57 -5.61
CA LYS A 252 -17.97 -9.30 -6.85
C LYS A 252 -17.22 -8.72 -8.06
N ALA A 253 -17.05 -7.41 -8.13
CA ALA A 253 -16.24 -6.76 -9.17
C ALA A 253 -14.75 -7.14 -9.07
N ALA A 254 -14.21 -7.26 -7.86
CA ALA A 254 -12.84 -7.74 -7.63
C ALA A 254 -12.67 -9.22 -8.05
N VAL A 255 -13.57 -10.10 -7.62
CA VAL A 255 -13.57 -11.52 -8.01
C VAL A 255 -13.71 -11.70 -9.52
N PHE A 256 -14.67 -11.01 -10.14
CA PHE A 256 -14.86 -11.01 -11.59
C PHE A 256 -13.59 -10.54 -12.33
N SER A 257 -12.92 -9.50 -11.83
CA SER A 257 -11.68 -9.03 -12.43
C SER A 257 -10.53 -10.04 -12.27
N ALA A 258 -10.44 -10.75 -11.15
CA ALA A 258 -9.47 -11.80 -10.93
C ALA A 258 -9.69 -12.98 -11.88
N LYS A 259 -10.91 -13.51 -11.92
CA LYS A 259 -11.33 -14.58 -12.84
C LYS A 259 -11.07 -14.23 -14.30
N ARG A 260 -11.36 -13.00 -14.73
CA ARG A 260 -11.07 -12.52 -16.09
C ARG A 260 -9.57 -12.46 -16.39
N ALA A 261 -8.74 -12.02 -15.44
CA ALA A 261 -7.30 -11.95 -15.61
C ALA A 261 -6.64 -13.35 -15.63
N PHE A 262 -7.17 -14.30 -14.86
CA PHE A 262 -6.59 -15.63 -14.65
C PHE A 262 -6.27 -16.40 -15.93
N SER A 263 -7.19 -16.42 -16.91
CA SER A 263 -6.99 -17.13 -18.18
C SER A 263 -5.74 -16.66 -18.95
N SER A 264 -5.48 -15.35 -18.97
CA SER A 264 -4.25 -14.79 -19.57
C SER A 264 -3.02 -14.96 -18.67
N TRP A 265 -3.19 -14.89 -17.35
CA TRP A 265 -2.08 -14.92 -16.40
C TRP A 265 -1.49 -16.32 -16.20
N ARG A 266 -2.31 -17.37 -16.12
CA ARG A 266 -1.82 -18.77 -16.00
C ARG A 266 -0.91 -19.16 -17.17
N ASN A 267 -1.21 -18.63 -18.35
CA ASN A 267 -0.49 -18.88 -19.61
C ASN A 267 0.71 -17.94 -19.83
N THR A 268 0.93 -16.96 -18.95
CA THR A 268 2.13 -16.10 -19.00
C THR A 268 3.34 -16.91 -18.53
N PRO A 269 4.44 -17.03 -19.32
CA PRO A 269 5.60 -17.85 -18.95
C PRO A 269 6.17 -17.52 -17.57
N VAL A 270 6.53 -18.53 -16.78
CA VAL A 270 6.99 -18.35 -15.39
C VAL A 270 8.17 -17.38 -15.25
N THR A 271 9.09 -17.37 -16.23
CA THR A 271 10.22 -16.43 -16.29
C THR A 271 9.79 -14.97 -16.44
N THR A 272 8.64 -14.70 -17.06
CA THR A 272 8.03 -13.36 -17.12
C THR A 272 7.38 -13.00 -15.78
N ARG A 273 6.74 -13.98 -15.10
CA ARG A 273 6.17 -13.78 -13.76
C ARG A 273 7.26 -13.50 -12.71
N GLN A 274 8.38 -14.22 -12.77
CA GLN A 274 9.57 -14.00 -11.92
C GLN A 274 10.18 -12.59 -12.11
N ARG A 275 10.26 -12.08 -13.35
CA ARG A 275 10.77 -10.70 -13.61
C ARG A 275 9.97 -9.63 -12.88
N ILE A 276 8.66 -9.81 -12.71
CA ILE A 276 7.81 -8.91 -11.93
C ILE A 276 8.16 -9.01 -10.44
N MET A 277 8.49 -10.19 -9.91
CA MET A 277 8.93 -10.34 -8.51
C MET A 277 10.31 -9.71 -8.25
N PHE A 278 11.28 -9.88 -9.17
CA PHE A 278 12.55 -9.15 -9.09
C PHE A 278 12.32 -7.64 -9.09
N LYS A 279 11.40 -7.14 -9.92
CA LYS A 279 11.05 -5.71 -9.96
C LYS A 279 10.34 -5.24 -8.68
N LEU A 280 9.44 -6.06 -8.13
CA LEU A 280 8.76 -5.79 -6.86
C LEU A 280 9.76 -5.73 -5.69
N HIS A 281 10.74 -6.64 -5.65
CA HIS A 281 11.83 -6.64 -4.67
C HIS A 281 12.63 -5.33 -4.67
N GLU A 282 13.09 -4.89 -5.85
CA GLU A 282 13.77 -3.59 -6.01
C GLU A 282 12.90 -2.43 -5.49
N LEU A 283 11.60 -2.45 -5.78
CA LEU A 283 10.66 -1.39 -5.43
C LEU A 283 10.32 -1.35 -3.94
N ILE A 284 10.19 -2.51 -3.28
CA ILE A 284 9.99 -2.57 -1.82
C ILE A 284 11.26 -2.10 -1.11
N ARG A 285 12.45 -2.46 -1.59
CA ARG A 285 13.72 -1.95 -1.06
C ARG A 285 13.89 -0.44 -1.23
N ARG A 286 13.37 0.13 -2.33
CA ARG A 286 13.37 1.58 -2.59
C ARG A 286 12.49 2.34 -1.60
N ASP A 287 11.30 1.81 -1.30
CA ASP A 287 10.28 2.50 -0.48
C ASP A 287 10.19 1.95 0.96
N ILE A 288 11.22 1.24 1.43
CA ILE A 288 11.22 0.56 2.74
C ILE A 288 11.00 1.53 3.91
N ASP A 289 11.61 2.72 3.88
CA ASP A 289 11.42 3.76 4.91
C ASP A 289 9.97 4.24 4.97
N LYS A 290 9.33 4.37 3.80
CA LYS A 290 7.93 4.81 3.68
C LYS A 290 6.99 3.71 4.17
N LEU A 291 7.24 2.45 3.82
CA LEU A 291 6.49 1.31 4.35
C LEU A 291 6.62 1.24 5.88
N ALA A 292 7.85 1.33 6.42
CA ALA A 292 8.08 1.32 7.86
C ALA A 292 7.33 2.46 8.59
N SER A 293 7.38 3.68 8.04
CA SER A 293 6.65 4.84 8.57
C SER A 293 5.13 4.63 8.57
N ILE A 294 4.54 4.06 7.52
CA ILE A 294 3.10 3.76 7.47
C ILE A 294 2.73 2.73 8.53
N ILE A 295 3.49 1.64 8.64
CA ILE A 295 3.25 0.57 9.62
C ILE A 295 3.32 1.12 11.05
N THR A 296 4.36 1.87 11.40
CA THR A 296 4.48 2.50 12.72
C THR A 296 3.31 3.45 13.01
N THR A 297 2.84 4.21 12.01
CA THR A 297 1.75 5.19 12.17
C THR A 297 0.39 4.52 12.43
N GLU A 298 0.06 3.45 11.71
CA GLU A 298 -1.23 2.76 11.83
C GLU A 298 -1.23 1.68 12.93
N GLN A 299 -0.14 0.94 13.08
CA GLN A 299 -0.08 -0.26 13.93
C GLN A 299 0.57 0.00 15.31
N GLY A 300 1.45 1.01 15.42
CA GLY A 300 2.06 1.45 16.67
C GLY A 300 3.50 0.95 16.95
N LYS A 301 3.94 -0.15 16.33
CA LYS A 301 5.30 -0.70 16.56
C LYS A 301 6.41 0.30 16.25
N THR A 302 7.56 0.11 16.89
CA THR A 302 8.76 0.92 16.65
C THR A 302 9.16 0.90 15.17
N LEU A 303 9.77 1.99 14.68
CA LEU A 303 10.29 2.03 13.31
C LEU A 303 11.22 0.84 13.01
N LYS A 304 12.08 0.44 13.96
CA LYS A 304 12.98 -0.71 13.84
C LYS A 304 12.22 -2.02 13.60
N ASP A 305 11.11 -2.23 14.31
CA ASP A 305 10.26 -3.41 14.13
C ASP A 305 9.45 -3.35 12.83
N ALA A 306 9.07 -2.17 12.37
CA ALA A 306 8.45 -1.96 11.08
C ALA A 306 9.44 -2.20 9.91
N PHE A 307 10.71 -1.80 10.04
CA PHE A 307 11.77 -2.19 9.10
C PHE A 307 11.95 -3.71 9.03
N ASN A 308 11.93 -4.39 10.18
CA ASN A 308 12.01 -5.86 10.23
C ASN A 308 10.80 -6.55 9.58
N ASP A 309 9.59 -6.04 9.81
CA ASP A 309 8.34 -6.51 9.16
C ASP A 309 8.45 -6.47 7.62
N VAL A 310 8.86 -5.32 7.07
CA VAL A 310 9.05 -5.18 5.63
C VAL A 310 10.21 -6.06 5.13
N SER A 311 11.32 -6.13 5.86
CA SER A 311 12.50 -6.92 5.48
C SER A 311 12.18 -8.42 5.39
N ARG A 312 11.46 -8.98 6.37
CA ARG A 312 10.95 -10.36 6.30
C ARG A 312 9.95 -10.56 5.17
N GLY A 313 9.15 -9.54 4.85
CA GLY A 313 8.32 -9.54 3.65
C GLY A 313 9.13 -9.61 2.34
N ILE A 314 10.28 -8.92 2.26
CA ILE A 314 11.17 -8.95 1.09
C ILE A 314 11.76 -10.34 0.87
N GLU A 315 12.22 -11.03 1.93
CA GLU A 315 12.75 -12.41 1.86
C GLU A 315 11.72 -13.38 1.21
N LEU A 316 10.43 -13.16 1.42
CA LEU A 316 9.35 -13.96 0.83
C LEU A 316 9.13 -13.66 -0.66
N VAL A 317 9.41 -12.42 -1.11
CA VAL A 317 9.48 -12.07 -2.53
C VAL A 317 10.73 -12.68 -3.19
N GLU A 318 11.87 -12.74 -2.50
CA GLU A 318 13.08 -13.43 -2.98
C GLU A 318 12.81 -14.94 -3.20
N ASN A 319 12.08 -15.59 -2.29
CA ASN A 319 11.62 -16.96 -2.50
C ASN A 319 10.69 -17.09 -3.71
N ALA A 320 9.78 -16.13 -3.93
CA ALA A 320 8.94 -16.09 -5.13
C ALA A 320 9.76 -15.90 -6.42
N CYS A 321 10.90 -15.20 -6.38
CA CYS A 321 11.82 -15.13 -7.53
C CYS A 321 12.40 -16.51 -7.91
N GLY A 322 12.52 -17.47 -6.97
CA GLY A 322 12.96 -18.85 -7.22
C GLY A 322 11.91 -19.78 -7.84
N MET A 323 10.66 -19.32 -8.01
CA MET A 323 9.49 -20.19 -8.21
C MET A 323 9.52 -21.09 -9.46
N ALA A 324 10.26 -20.75 -10.53
CA ALA A 324 10.32 -21.63 -11.72
C ALA A 324 10.86 -23.03 -11.41
N MET A 325 11.87 -23.14 -10.53
CA MET A 325 12.41 -24.45 -10.11
C MET A 325 11.45 -25.16 -9.16
N LEU A 326 10.77 -24.42 -8.28
CA LEU A 326 9.81 -24.95 -7.30
C LEU A 326 8.49 -25.43 -7.93
N GLN A 327 8.19 -25.02 -9.17
CA GLN A 327 7.03 -25.47 -9.95
C GLN A 327 7.32 -26.69 -10.84
N MET A 328 8.55 -27.19 -10.92
CA MET A 328 8.83 -28.41 -11.68
C MET A 328 8.03 -29.59 -11.10
N GLY A 329 7.50 -30.42 -11.99
CA GLY A 329 6.92 -31.71 -11.65
C GLY A 329 7.95 -32.82 -11.79
N ASP A 330 7.48 -34.04 -11.53
CA ASP A 330 8.26 -35.27 -11.55
C ASP A 330 8.02 -36.01 -12.87
N PHE A 331 9.00 -36.77 -13.35
CA PHE A 331 8.91 -37.57 -14.57
C PHE A 331 9.54 -38.95 -14.33
N VAL A 332 8.82 -40.01 -14.71
CA VAL A 332 9.26 -41.40 -14.67
C VAL A 332 8.97 -42.05 -16.02
N SER A 333 10.02 -42.32 -16.79
CA SER A 333 9.91 -43.04 -18.06
C SER A 333 9.64 -44.52 -17.86
N ASN A 334 8.81 -45.11 -18.74
CA ASN A 334 8.53 -46.55 -18.81
C ASN A 334 8.21 -47.17 -17.44
N ILE A 335 7.29 -46.56 -16.68
CA ILE A 335 6.75 -47.11 -15.43
C ILE A 335 5.97 -48.41 -15.67
N SER A 336 5.47 -48.57 -16.91
CA SER A 336 5.04 -49.83 -17.50
C SER A 336 5.44 -49.84 -18.98
N ASN A 337 5.30 -50.97 -19.66
CA ASN A 337 5.78 -51.18 -21.03
C ASN A 337 5.22 -50.12 -22.01
N GLY A 338 6.07 -49.17 -22.42
CA GLY A 338 5.69 -48.08 -23.32
C GLY A 338 4.82 -46.98 -22.69
N ILE A 339 4.74 -46.91 -21.36
CA ILE A 339 3.96 -45.91 -20.61
C ILE A 339 4.90 -45.07 -19.75
N ASP A 340 4.98 -43.77 -20.06
CA ASP A 340 5.62 -42.76 -19.22
C ASP A 340 4.59 -42.15 -18.25
N SER A 341 5.06 -41.69 -17.09
CA SER A 341 4.26 -40.98 -16.09
C SER A 341 4.92 -39.67 -15.71
N TYR A 342 4.13 -38.59 -15.58
CA TYR A 342 4.64 -37.28 -15.17
C TYR A 342 3.59 -36.46 -14.43
N SER A 343 4.06 -35.53 -13.59
CA SER A 343 3.21 -34.57 -12.88
C SER A 343 3.42 -33.15 -13.42
N ILE A 344 2.37 -32.31 -13.38
CA ILE A 344 2.43 -30.89 -13.74
C ILE A 344 1.75 -30.09 -12.61
N ARG A 345 2.42 -29.03 -12.13
CA ARG A 345 1.88 -28.12 -11.11
C ARG A 345 1.14 -26.95 -11.75
N GLU A 346 -0.17 -27.10 -11.94
CA GLU A 346 -1.04 -26.04 -12.45
C GLU A 346 -1.48 -25.05 -11.35
N PRO A 347 -1.76 -23.77 -11.70
CA PRO A 347 -2.38 -22.83 -10.75
C PRO A 347 -3.86 -23.15 -10.53
N LEU A 348 -4.32 -22.98 -9.28
CA LEU A 348 -5.68 -23.30 -8.82
C LEU A 348 -6.77 -22.38 -9.40
N GLY A 349 -6.50 -21.07 -9.55
CA GLY A 349 -7.51 -20.10 -10.00
C GLY A 349 -7.43 -18.73 -9.34
N VAL A 350 -8.55 -18.30 -8.77
CA VAL A 350 -8.62 -17.15 -7.86
C VAL A 350 -8.33 -17.65 -6.45
N CYS A 351 -7.32 -17.08 -5.79
CA CYS A 351 -6.97 -17.32 -4.41
C CYS A 351 -7.32 -16.09 -3.56
N ALA A 352 -7.59 -16.27 -2.28
CA ALA A 352 -7.86 -15.18 -1.36
C ALA A 352 -6.94 -15.21 -0.13
N GLY A 353 -6.62 -14.02 0.40
CA GLY A 353 -5.79 -13.83 1.58
C GLY A 353 -6.46 -12.89 2.58
N ILE A 354 -6.61 -13.33 3.83
CA ILE A 354 -7.18 -12.56 4.95
C ILE A 354 -6.05 -12.30 5.95
N CYS A 355 -5.73 -11.04 6.20
CA CYS A 355 -4.52 -10.67 6.96
C CYS A 355 -4.85 -9.99 8.29
N SER A 356 -4.17 -10.41 9.36
CA SER A 356 -4.10 -9.68 10.64
C SER A 356 -3.34 -8.35 10.53
N PHE A 357 -3.61 -7.45 11.48
CA PHE A 357 -2.91 -6.17 11.68
C PHE A 357 -1.49 -6.33 12.26
N SER A 358 -1.07 -7.53 12.68
CA SER A 358 0.19 -7.68 13.42
C SER A 358 1.44 -7.52 12.56
N PHE A 359 1.40 -7.95 11.30
CA PHE A 359 2.50 -7.76 10.33
C PHE A 359 1.96 -7.36 8.94
N PRO A 360 1.50 -6.11 8.79
CA PRO A 360 0.75 -5.65 7.62
C PRO A 360 1.60 -5.48 6.34
N ALA A 361 2.90 -5.78 6.38
CA ALA A 361 3.71 -5.99 5.17
C ALA A 361 4.10 -7.47 4.98
N MET A 362 4.66 -8.12 6.01
CA MET A 362 5.11 -9.52 5.92
C MET A 362 3.99 -10.50 5.56
N ILE A 363 2.80 -10.38 6.17
CA ILE A 363 1.68 -11.33 5.95
C ILE A 363 1.15 -11.26 4.50
N PRO A 364 0.85 -10.08 3.92
CA PRO A 364 0.54 -10.00 2.50
C PRO A 364 1.62 -10.60 1.58
N LEU A 365 2.89 -10.33 1.88
CA LEU A 365 4.04 -10.80 1.09
C LEU A 365 4.32 -12.30 1.25
N LEU A 366 3.82 -12.94 2.30
CA LEU A 366 3.75 -14.40 2.44
C LEU A 366 2.72 -15.02 1.48
N MET A 367 1.67 -14.29 1.13
CA MET A 367 0.52 -14.81 0.38
C MET A 367 0.57 -14.48 -1.11
N PHE A 368 0.46 -13.20 -1.47
CA PHE A 368 0.19 -12.82 -2.85
C PHE A 368 1.37 -13.04 -3.81
N PRO A 369 2.65 -12.77 -3.47
CA PRO A 369 3.77 -12.97 -4.39
C PRO A 369 3.93 -14.44 -4.81
N ILE A 370 3.80 -15.36 -3.86
CA ILE A 370 3.86 -16.81 -4.10
C ILE A 370 2.69 -17.23 -5.00
N ALA A 371 1.45 -16.93 -4.60
CA ALA A 371 0.25 -17.32 -5.35
C ALA A 371 0.28 -16.78 -6.80
N ILE A 372 0.63 -15.50 -6.98
CA ILE A 372 0.70 -14.83 -8.28
C ILE A 372 1.82 -15.41 -9.14
N THR A 373 3.00 -15.68 -8.57
CA THR A 373 4.12 -16.25 -9.36
C THR A 373 3.86 -17.69 -9.77
N CYS A 374 3.06 -18.44 -9.00
CA CYS A 374 2.55 -19.75 -9.44
C CYS A 374 1.57 -19.66 -10.62
N GLY A 375 1.01 -18.49 -10.93
CA GLY A 375 0.07 -18.26 -12.03
C GLY A 375 -1.39 -18.03 -11.57
N ASN A 376 -1.65 -17.93 -10.26
CA ASN A 376 -2.97 -17.61 -9.73
C ASN A 376 -3.27 -16.10 -9.81
N THR A 377 -4.53 -15.74 -9.61
CA THR A 377 -4.94 -14.36 -9.31
C THR A 377 -5.37 -14.25 -7.85
N PHE A 378 -5.31 -13.05 -7.27
CA PHE A 378 -5.37 -12.87 -5.82
C PHE A 378 -6.35 -11.78 -5.37
N ILE A 379 -7.17 -12.10 -4.37
CA ILE A 379 -8.01 -11.17 -3.62
C ILE A 379 -7.43 -11.01 -2.21
N LEU A 380 -6.96 -9.82 -1.85
CA LEU A 380 -6.38 -9.52 -0.55
C LEU A 380 -7.35 -8.71 0.32
N LYS A 381 -7.68 -9.20 1.52
CA LYS A 381 -8.43 -8.47 2.56
C LYS A 381 -7.49 -8.13 3.74
N PRO A 382 -6.85 -6.95 3.72
CA PRO A 382 -5.98 -6.51 4.80
C PRO A 382 -6.80 -6.15 6.05
N SER A 383 -6.19 -6.16 7.23
CA SER A 383 -6.91 -5.72 8.44
C SER A 383 -7.27 -4.23 8.34
N GLU A 384 -8.53 -3.96 8.65
CA GLU A 384 -9.14 -2.65 8.82
C GLU A 384 -8.44 -1.73 9.85
N LYS A 385 -7.50 -2.25 10.65
CA LYS A 385 -6.70 -1.49 11.62
C LYS A 385 -5.33 -1.03 11.09
N ALA A 386 -4.81 -1.63 10.02
CA ALA A 386 -3.50 -1.30 9.46
C ALA A 386 -3.41 -1.62 7.95
N PRO A 387 -4.23 -0.97 7.10
CA PRO A 387 -4.35 -1.29 5.67
C PRO A 387 -3.27 -0.64 4.79
N GLY A 388 -2.61 0.43 5.24
CA GLY A 388 -1.84 1.34 4.39
C GLY A 388 -0.62 0.69 3.76
N ALA A 389 0.06 -0.18 4.51
CA ALA A 389 1.18 -0.96 4.00
C ALA A 389 0.76 -1.90 2.86
N CYS A 390 -0.40 -2.56 2.99
CA CYS A 390 -0.96 -3.44 1.95
C CYS A 390 -1.30 -2.67 0.66
N VAL A 391 -1.91 -1.48 0.81
CA VAL A 391 -2.24 -0.60 -0.33
C VAL A 391 -0.96 -0.13 -1.02
N HIS A 392 0.04 0.31 -0.26
CA HIS A 392 1.31 0.77 -0.84
C HIS A 392 2.08 -0.39 -1.51
N LEU A 393 2.11 -1.59 -0.94
CA LEU A 393 2.67 -2.78 -1.60
C LEU A 393 1.96 -3.11 -2.92
N ALA A 394 0.65 -2.86 -3.02
CA ALA A 394 -0.08 -3.02 -4.27
C ALA A 394 0.26 -1.93 -5.31
N GLU A 395 0.51 -0.68 -4.90
CA GLU A 395 1.08 0.35 -5.79
C GLU A 395 2.42 -0.11 -6.37
N LEU A 396 3.29 -0.69 -5.54
CA LEU A 396 4.60 -1.21 -5.96
C LEU A 396 4.46 -2.43 -6.88
N ALA A 397 3.50 -3.33 -6.63
CA ALA A 397 3.21 -4.45 -7.52
C ALA A 397 2.70 -3.97 -8.90
N MET A 398 1.89 -2.91 -8.94
CA MET A 398 1.49 -2.27 -10.19
C MET A 398 2.66 -1.55 -10.88
N GLU A 399 3.55 -0.85 -10.15
CA GLU A 399 4.78 -0.27 -10.71
C GLU A 399 5.76 -1.35 -11.22
N ALA A 400 5.75 -2.54 -10.63
CA ALA A 400 6.51 -3.71 -11.08
C ALA A 400 6.01 -4.31 -12.42
N GLY A 401 4.84 -3.88 -12.91
CA GLY A 401 4.24 -4.36 -14.15
C GLY A 401 3.27 -5.53 -13.98
N LEU A 402 2.73 -5.76 -12.77
CA LEU A 402 1.71 -6.77 -12.55
C LEU A 402 0.44 -6.46 -13.37
N PRO A 403 -0.13 -7.42 -14.14
CA PRO A 403 -1.30 -7.14 -14.97
C PRO A 403 -2.57 -6.80 -14.17
N ASN A 404 -3.41 -5.97 -14.77
CA ASN A 404 -4.68 -5.53 -14.20
C ASN A 404 -5.56 -6.72 -13.78
N GLY A 405 -6.03 -6.72 -12.53
CA GLY A 405 -6.90 -7.76 -11.98
C GLY A 405 -6.16 -8.99 -11.44
N VAL A 406 -4.84 -9.13 -11.61
CA VAL A 406 -4.08 -10.26 -11.03
C VAL A 406 -3.93 -10.11 -9.51
N LEU A 407 -3.84 -8.89 -9.00
CA LEU A 407 -4.02 -8.54 -7.59
C LEU A 407 -5.21 -7.57 -7.45
N ASN A 408 -6.07 -7.83 -6.48
CA ASN A 408 -7.15 -6.94 -6.07
C ASN A 408 -7.14 -6.82 -4.53
N ILE A 409 -7.56 -5.68 -4.00
CA ILE A 409 -7.73 -5.42 -2.57
C ILE A 409 -9.19 -5.03 -2.33
N VAL A 410 -9.82 -5.71 -1.37
CA VAL A 410 -11.18 -5.39 -0.91
C VAL A 410 -11.17 -5.25 0.61
N HIS A 411 -11.57 -4.09 1.10
CA HIS A 411 -11.62 -3.80 2.54
C HIS A 411 -12.97 -4.16 3.16
N GLY A 412 -12.99 -4.53 4.43
CA GLY A 412 -14.22 -4.81 5.18
C GLY A 412 -13.96 -5.73 6.38
N THR A 413 -15.00 -6.11 7.09
CA THR A 413 -14.91 -6.99 8.27
C THR A 413 -15.48 -8.37 7.97
N ASN A 414 -16.42 -8.88 8.77
CA ASN A 414 -16.93 -10.26 8.67
C ASN A 414 -17.69 -10.50 7.36
N ASP A 415 -18.37 -9.51 6.80
CA ASP A 415 -19.17 -9.69 5.58
C ASP A 415 -18.30 -10.00 4.36
N ILE A 416 -17.16 -9.32 4.23
CA ILE A 416 -16.17 -9.61 3.17
C ILE A 416 -15.45 -10.94 3.44
N VAL A 417 -15.15 -11.26 4.70
CA VAL A 417 -14.59 -12.57 5.07
C VAL A 417 -15.55 -13.71 4.72
N ASN A 418 -16.84 -13.55 4.99
CA ASN A 418 -17.90 -14.49 4.62
C ASN A 418 -17.99 -14.63 3.10
N ALA A 419 -18.04 -13.51 2.37
CA ALA A 419 -18.07 -13.51 0.91
C ALA A 419 -16.84 -14.22 0.30
N ILE A 420 -15.64 -14.04 0.87
CA ILE A 420 -14.43 -14.80 0.49
C ILE A 420 -14.60 -16.32 0.71
N CYS A 421 -15.22 -16.72 1.83
CA CYS A 421 -15.44 -18.13 2.14
C CYS A 421 -16.54 -18.77 1.30
N ASP A 422 -17.51 -17.98 0.81
CA ASP A 422 -18.71 -18.45 0.12
C ASP A 422 -18.61 -18.40 -1.41
N ASP A 423 -17.81 -17.51 -1.98
CA ASP A 423 -17.78 -17.28 -3.44
C ASP A 423 -17.17 -18.47 -4.20
N ASP A 424 -17.95 -19.07 -5.12
CA ASP A 424 -17.58 -20.26 -5.88
C ASP A 424 -16.35 -20.09 -6.77
N ASP A 425 -16.01 -18.87 -7.20
CA ASP A 425 -14.85 -18.63 -8.06
C ASP A 425 -13.52 -18.64 -7.30
N ILE A 426 -13.56 -18.41 -5.97
CA ILE A 426 -12.42 -18.53 -5.08
C ILE A 426 -12.13 -20.01 -4.79
N LYS A 427 -10.92 -20.46 -5.12
CA LYS A 427 -10.48 -21.87 -5.04
C LYS A 427 -9.60 -22.16 -3.82
N SER A 428 -8.96 -21.14 -3.26
CA SER A 428 -8.24 -21.28 -1.99
C SER A 428 -8.34 -20.05 -1.11
N VAL A 429 -8.29 -20.26 0.20
CA VAL A 429 -8.32 -19.22 1.23
C VAL A 429 -7.12 -19.38 2.16
N SER A 430 -6.36 -18.30 2.32
CA SER A 430 -5.26 -18.18 3.27
C SER A 430 -5.63 -17.18 4.36
N ASN A 431 -5.52 -17.56 5.63
CA ASN A 431 -5.75 -16.64 6.75
C ASN A 431 -4.55 -16.66 7.71
N VAL A 432 -4.18 -15.49 8.23
CA VAL A 432 -3.25 -15.35 9.35
C VAL A 432 -3.89 -14.42 10.39
N GLY A 433 -4.20 -14.92 11.59
CA GLY A 433 -4.86 -14.17 12.66
C GLY A 433 -5.10 -14.99 13.93
N SER A 434 -5.91 -14.48 14.86
CA SER A 434 -6.24 -15.20 16.11
C SER A 434 -7.13 -16.44 15.89
N ASP A 435 -7.16 -17.33 16.88
CA ASP A 435 -7.79 -18.66 16.80
C ASP A 435 -9.26 -18.65 16.40
N ALA A 436 -10.15 -17.99 17.16
CA ALA A 436 -11.59 -18.10 16.93
C ALA A 436 -12.02 -17.60 15.52
N PRO A 437 -11.55 -16.44 15.01
CA PRO A 437 -11.77 -16.05 13.62
C PRO A 437 -11.14 -17.00 12.61
N GLY A 438 -9.93 -17.51 12.87
CA GLY A 438 -9.24 -18.43 11.96
C GLY A 438 -9.95 -19.78 11.81
N MET A 439 -10.40 -20.37 12.93
CA MET A 439 -11.18 -21.62 12.93
C MET A 439 -12.56 -21.44 12.30
N TYR A 440 -13.18 -20.26 12.43
CA TYR A 440 -14.41 -19.92 11.71
C TYR A 440 -14.20 -19.89 10.19
N VAL A 441 -13.14 -19.21 9.71
CA VAL A 441 -12.76 -19.22 8.29
C VAL A 441 -12.43 -20.63 7.82
N HIS A 442 -11.72 -21.43 8.64
CA HIS A 442 -11.44 -22.84 8.34
C HIS A 442 -12.73 -23.60 8.02
N ALA A 443 -13.67 -23.60 8.96
CA ALA A 443 -14.90 -24.36 8.85
C ALA A 443 -15.74 -23.90 7.64
N ARG A 444 -15.95 -22.58 7.50
CA ARG A 444 -16.80 -22.02 6.45
C ARG A 444 -16.23 -22.27 5.04
N ALA A 445 -14.95 -22.02 4.83
CA ALA A 445 -14.32 -22.23 3.51
C ALA A 445 -14.17 -23.72 3.17
N SER A 446 -13.97 -24.60 4.16
CA SER A 446 -13.86 -26.05 3.94
C SER A 446 -15.18 -26.69 3.50
N VAL A 447 -16.31 -26.25 4.07
CA VAL A 447 -17.65 -26.71 3.65
C VAL A 447 -17.89 -26.39 2.16
N ASN A 448 -17.39 -25.25 1.69
CA ASN A 448 -17.45 -24.85 0.28
C ASN A 448 -16.32 -25.44 -0.60
N SER A 449 -15.73 -26.56 -0.16
CA SER A 449 -14.72 -27.36 -0.88
C SER A 449 -13.47 -26.58 -1.35
N LYS A 450 -13.11 -25.51 -0.64
CA LYS A 450 -11.92 -24.69 -0.96
C LYS A 450 -10.67 -25.33 -0.36
N CYS A 451 -9.52 -25.12 -1.00
CA CYS A 451 -8.24 -25.43 -0.35
C CYS A 451 -7.95 -24.35 0.72
N VAL A 452 -7.90 -24.73 1.99
CA VAL A 452 -7.77 -23.78 3.11
C VAL A 452 -6.45 -23.94 3.82
N GLN A 453 -5.77 -22.83 4.10
CA GLN A 453 -4.64 -22.76 5.03
C GLN A 453 -4.92 -21.66 6.07
N ILE A 454 -4.81 -21.99 7.35
CA ILE A 454 -5.02 -21.03 8.44
C ILE A 454 -3.81 -21.08 9.36
N HIS A 455 -3.20 -19.93 9.61
CA HIS A 455 -2.23 -19.75 10.68
C HIS A 455 -2.97 -19.03 11.81
N VAL A 456 -3.18 -19.74 12.92
CA VAL A 456 -3.94 -19.27 14.09
C VAL A 456 -3.02 -18.76 15.22
N GLY A 457 -3.59 -18.50 16.38
CA GLY A 457 -2.94 -17.84 17.51
C GLY A 457 -1.76 -18.64 18.05
N ALA A 458 -0.78 -17.89 18.57
CA ALA A 458 0.50 -18.43 18.99
C ALA A 458 0.79 -18.04 20.43
N ARG A 459 0.99 -19.04 21.29
CA ARG A 459 1.92 -18.89 22.40
C ARG A 459 3.21 -19.60 22.06
N SER A 460 4.32 -18.89 22.22
CA SER A 460 5.64 -19.48 22.12
C SER A 460 6.22 -19.73 23.50
N HIS A 461 7.05 -20.78 23.59
CA HIS A 461 7.79 -21.11 24.80
C HIS A 461 9.30 -20.95 24.62
N ALA A 462 9.96 -20.51 25.68
CA ALA A 462 11.41 -20.46 25.79
C ALA A 462 11.86 -21.26 27.02
N VAL A 463 12.40 -22.45 26.79
CA VAL A 463 12.99 -23.29 27.84
C VAL A 463 14.43 -22.82 28.09
N VAL A 464 14.74 -22.46 29.33
CA VAL A 464 16.06 -22.00 29.76
C VAL A 464 16.66 -23.06 30.67
N MET A 465 17.72 -23.72 30.19
CA MET A 465 18.45 -24.72 30.97
C MET A 465 19.45 -24.05 31.93
N PRO A 466 19.84 -24.71 33.04
CA PRO A 466 20.84 -24.18 33.99
C PRO A 466 22.20 -23.83 33.36
N ASP A 467 22.55 -24.48 32.24
CA ASP A 467 23.80 -24.31 31.51
C ASP A 467 23.73 -23.24 30.40
N ALA A 468 22.60 -22.53 30.27
CA ALA A 468 22.42 -21.49 29.28
C ALA A 468 23.30 -20.25 29.59
N ASN A 469 23.83 -19.60 28.55
CA ASN A 469 24.54 -18.33 28.74
C ASN A 469 23.57 -17.24 29.20
N MET A 470 23.70 -16.82 30.47
CA MET A 470 22.74 -15.92 31.10
C MET A 470 22.56 -14.57 30.39
N GLU A 471 23.66 -13.95 29.99
CA GLU A 471 23.66 -12.63 29.37
C GLU A 471 23.02 -12.62 27.97
N ALA A 472 23.34 -13.64 27.16
CA ALA A 472 22.77 -13.82 25.83
C ALA A 472 21.29 -14.23 25.88
N SER A 473 20.94 -15.20 26.73
CA SER A 473 19.56 -15.67 26.90
C SER A 473 18.64 -14.54 27.36
N LEU A 474 19.01 -13.79 28.41
CA LEU A 474 18.21 -12.66 28.88
C LEU A 474 18.03 -11.58 27.80
N SER A 475 19.06 -11.31 26.99
CA SER A 475 18.95 -10.35 25.87
C SER A 475 17.96 -10.81 24.80
N ALA A 476 18.02 -12.10 24.43
CA ALA A 476 17.11 -12.71 23.47
C ALA A 476 15.66 -12.77 24.01
N LEU A 477 15.47 -13.17 25.26
CA LEU A 477 14.15 -13.28 25.91
C LEU A 477 13.45 -11.92 26.01
N VAL A 478 14.17 -10.87 26.43
CA VAL A 478 13.66 -9.50 26.48
C VAL A 478 13.29 -9.01 25.08
N THR A 479 14.17 -9.22 24.09
CA THR A 479 13.90 -8.81 22.70
C THR A 479 12.69 -9.53 22.12
N ALA A 480 12.56 -10.84 22.35
CA ALA A 480 11.50 -11.67 21.76
C ALA A 480 10.12 -11.47 22.43
N GLY A 481 10.08 -11.29 23.75
CA GLY A 481 8.83 -11.22 24.51
C GLY A 481 8.41 -9.83 24.99
N LEU A 482 9.23 -8.78 24.78
CA LEU A 482 8.85 -7.39 25.07
C LEU A 482 9.01 -6.43 23.87
N GLY A 483 9.86 -6.74 22.89
CA GLY A 483 10.07 -5.92 21.67
C GLY A 483 8.86 -5.88 20.73
N SER A 484 8.89 -5.07 19.66
CA SER A 484 7.78 -4.96 18.69
C SER A 484 6.40 -4.60 19.28
N SER A 485 6.33 -4.08 20.52
CA SER A 485 5.07 -3.85 21.25
C SER A 485 4.24 -5.14 21.38
N VAL A 486 4.92 -6.28 21.63
CA VAL A 486 4.57 -7.56 20.98
C VAL A 486 3.09 -7.90 20.95
N GLN A 487 2.60 -8.17 19.75
CA GLN A 487 1.37 -8.93 19.53
C GLN A 487 1.72 -10.41 19.36
N ARG A 488 2.47 -10.95 20.32
CA ARG A 488 2.85 -12.38 20.46
C ARG A 488 3.06 -12.67 21.94
N CYS A 489 2.55 -13.79 22.44
CA CYS A 489 2.78 -14.21 23.82
C CYS A 489 4.05 -15.06 23.91
N MET A 490 4.94 -14.79 24.87
CA MET A 490 6.04 -15.70 25.22
C MET A 490 5.95 -16.13 26.69
N ALA A 491 5.97 -17.44 26.92
CA ALA A 491 6.17 -18.04 28.23
C ALA A 491 7.61 -18.55 28.35
N ILE A 492 8.26 -18.30 29.48
CA ILE A 492 9.63 -18.71 29.79
C ILE A 492 9.55 -19.82 30.83
N ILE A 493 10.16 -20.98 30.56
CA ILE A 493 10.23 -22.09 31.49
C ILE A 493 11.68 -22.22 31.95
N PHE A 494 11.95 -21.87 33.21
CA PHE A 494 13.27 -22.05 33.81
C PHE A 494 13.39 -23.46 34.39
N VAL A 495 14.37 -24.23 33.89
CA VAL A 495 14.65 -25.58 34.38
C VAL A 495 15.62 -25.49 35.55
N GLY A 496 15.30 -26.13 36.69
CA GLY A 496 16.17 -26.18 37.86
C GLY A 496 16.19 -24.91 38.73
N GLY A 497 15.27 -23.97 38.51
CA GLY A 497 15.05 -22.79 39.34
C GLY A 497 15.20 -21.44 38.60
N SER A 498 14.28 -20.51 38.87
CA SER A 498 14.15 -19.24 38.13
C SER A 498 14.77 -18.02 38.80
N LYS A 499 14.89 -18.00 40.13
CA LYS A 499 15.06 -16.76 40.92
C LYS A 499 16.21 -15.84 40.47
N SER A 500 17.39 -16.38 40.18
CA SER A 500 18.56 -15.60 39.70
C SER A 500 18.40 -15.04 38.28
N TRP A 501 17.49 -15.61 37.50
CA TRP A 501 17.11 -15.13 36.17
C TRP A 501 16.04 -14.04 36.25
N GLU A 502 15.05 -14.20 37.13
CA GLU A 502 13.93 -13.28 37.30
C GLU A 502 14.39 -11.88 37.70
N ASP A 503 15.27 -11.75 38.69
CA ASP A 503 15.79 -10.45 39.15
C ASP A 503 16.46 -9.67 38.00
N LYS A 504 17.33 -10.34 37.23
CA LYS A 504 18.02 -9.74 36.07
C LYS A 504 17.09 -9.50 34.88
N LEU A 505 16.06 -10.32 34.70
CA LEU A 505 15.04 -10.12 33.68
C LEU A 505 14.22 -8.86 33.97
N VAL A 506 13.84 -8.66 35.24
CA VAL A 506 13.17 -7.44 35.73
C VAL A 506 14.07 -6.21 35.57
N GLU A 507 15.36 -6.31 35.89
CA GLU A 507 16.33 -5.22 35.68
C GLU A 507 16.37 -4.77 34.21
N ARG A 508 16.53 -5.69 33.27
CA ARG A 508 16.55 -5.38 31.83
C ARG A 508 15.22 -4.87 31.31
N ALA A 509 14.11 -5.45 31.77
CA ALA A 509 12.78 -5.01 31.37
C ALA A 509 12.49 -3.57 31.83
N LYS A 510 12.96 -3.17 33.02
CA LYS A 510 12.88 -1.78 33.52
C LYS A 510 13.72 -0.78 32.71
N ALA A 511 14.77 -1.24 32.03
CA ALA A 511 15.62 -0.40 31.19
C ALA A 511 15.03 -0.11 29.79
N LEU A 512 13.96 -0.82 29.38
CA LEU A 512 13.32 -0.64 28.08
C LEU A 512 12.58 0.69 27.99
N ARG A 513 12.76 1.41 26.88
CA ARG A 513 12.06 2.67 26.65
C ARG A 513 10.70 2.45 25.99
N VAL A 514 9.66 2.89 26.69
CA VAL A 514 8.27 2.93 26.20
C VAL A 514 7.95 4.35 25.72
N ASP A 515 7.70 4.54 24.43
CA ASP A 515 7.28 5.82 23.83
C ASP A 515 6.56 5.56 22.50
N ALA A 516 6.07 6.58 21.80
CA ALA A 516 5.50 6.43 20.47
C ALA A 516 6.55 5.83 19.50
N GLY A 517 6.16 4.83 18.69
CA GLY A 517 7.10 4.09 17.83
C GLY A 517 7.83 4.91 16.76
N THR A 518 7.41 6.16 16.54
CA THR A 518 8.05 7.17 15.67
C THR A 518 9.24 7.88 16.32
N GLU A 519 9.34 7.89 17.65
CA GLU A 519 10.46 8.52 18.35
C GLU A 519 11.74 7.67 18.16
N PRO A 520 12.96 8.26 18.21
CA PRO A 520 14.20 7.49 18.11
C PRO A 520 14.32 6.52 19.28
N GLY A 521 15.10 5.43 19.14
CA GLY A 521 15.57 4.63 20.30
C GLY A 521 14.47 4.13 21.26
N VAL A 522 13.29 3.81 20.74
CA VAL A 522 12.18 3.20 21.48
C VAL A 522 12.26 1.68 21.35
N ASP A 523 11.97 0.97 22.45
CA ASP A 523 11.94 -0.49 22.49
C ASP A 523 10.51 -1.03 22.45
N ILE A 524 9.55 -0.32 23.07
CA ILE A 524 8.14 -0.71 23.20
C ILE A 524 7.24 0.44 22.76
N GLY A 525 6.39 0.20 21.76
CA GLY A 525 5.33 1.10 21.33
C GLY A 525 3.97 0.80 21.98
N PRO A 526 2.91 1.54 21.63
CA PRO A 526 1.55 1.28 22.07
C PRO A 526 0.95 0.00 21.46
N VAL A 527 -0.03 -0.61 22.14
CA VAL A 527 -0.85 -1.68 21.57
C VAL A 527 -1.96 -1.11 20.67
N ILE A 528 -2.48 -1.89 19.73
CA ILE A 528 -3.30 -1.39 18.62
C ILE A 528 -4.55 -0.57 19.02
N SER A 529 -5.21 -0.89 20.14
CA SER A 529 -6.45 -0.20 20.54
C SER A 529 -6.68 -0.18 22.05
N LYS A 530 -7.54 0.74 22.51
CA LYS A 530 -7.95 0.86 23.93
C LYS A 530 -8.50 -0.44 24.49
N GLN A 531 -9.33 -1.14 23.71
CA GLN A 531 -9.91 -2.44 24.08
C GLN A 531 -8.83 -3.52 24.28
N VAL A 532 -7.70 -3.44 23.56
CA VAL A 532 -6.55 -4.35 23.78
C VAL A 532 -5.81 -3.97 25.07
N LYS A 533 -5.57 -2.69 25.33
CA LYS A 533 -4.99 -2.21 26.60
C LYS A 533 -5.84 -2.61 27.82
N GLU A 534 -7.16 -2.48 27.72
CA GLU A 534 -8.13 -2.90 28.74
C GLU A 534 -8.18 -4.43 28.89
N ARG A 535 -8.16 -5.19 27.80
CA ARG A 535 -8.08 -6.67 27.84
C ARG A 535 -6.80 -7.13 28.51
N LEU A 536 -5.64 -6.58 28.15
CA LEU A 536 -4.35 -6.91 28.77
C LEU A 536 -4.35 -6.62 30.26
N SER A 537 -4.86 -5.45 30.67
CA SER A 537 -4.94 -5.06 32.07
C SER A 537 -5.81 -6.02 32.90
N ARG A 538 -6.92 -6.52 32.31
CA ARG A 538 -7.77 -7.56 32.92
C ARG A 538 -7.08 -8.92 32.97
N VAL A 539 -6.46 -9.38 31.88
CA VAL A 539 -5.75 -10.68 31.83
C VAL A 539 -4.62 -10.73 32.86
N VAL A 540 -3.83 -9.66 32.98
CA VAL A 540 -2.79 -9.56 34.01
C VAL A 540 -3.39 -9.58 35.42
N GLN A 541 -4.55 -8.97 35.64
CA GLN A 541 -5.25 -9.07 36.93
C GLN A 541 -5.72 -10.51 37.21
N THR A 542 -6.28 -11.22 36.23
CA THR A 542 -6.67 -12.63 36.36
C THR A 542 -5.50 -13.52 36.81
N PHE A 543 -4.29 -13.31 36.28
CA PHE A 543 -3.10 -14.04 36.76
C PHE A 543 -2.81 -13.79 38.24
N VAL A 544 -2.88 -12.53 38.69
CA VAL A 544 -2.69 -12.16 40.11
C VAL A 544 -3.78 -12.77 40.98
N ASP A 545 -5.03 -12.73 40.54
CA ASP A 545 -6.18 -13.32 41.23
C ASP A 545 -6.08 -14.87 41.28
N ASN A 546 -5.41 -15.49 40.30
CA ASN A 546 -5.07 -16.91 40.27
C ASN A 546 -3.77 -17.27 41.06
N GLY A 547 -3.10 -16.30 41.69
CA GLY A 547 -1.94 -16.54 42.56
C GLY A 547 -0.56 -16.36 41.91
N ALA A 548 -0.46 -15.93 40.66
CA ALA A 548 0.83 -15.56 40.05
C ALA A 548 1.39 -14.28 40.68
N GLN A 549 2.71 -14.19 40.84
CA GLN A 549 3.36 -13.01 41.41
C GLN A 549 3.65 -11.96 40.32
N LEU A 550 3.19 -10.72 40.54
CA LEU A 550 3.44 -9.59 39.64
C LEU A 550 4.72 -8.84 40.01
N VAL A 551 5.87 -9.33 39.51
CA VAL A 551 7.19 -8.77 39.83
C VAL A 551 7.54 -7.49 39.06
N LEU A 552 6.83 -7.22 37.95
CA LEU A 552 6.88 -5.94 37.24
C LEU A 552 5.50 -5.61 36.66
N ASP A 553 4.91 -4.47 37.07
CA ASP A 553 3.59 -4.01 36.61
C ASP A 553 3.70 -2.84 35.61
N GLY A 554 3.48 -3.11 34.33
CA GLY A 554 3.46 -2.10 33.27
C GLY A 554 2.10 -1.44 33.02
N ARG A 555 1.01 -1.85 33.70
CA ARG A 555 -0.36 -1.48 33.33
C ARG A 555 -0.67 0.01 33.45
N LYS A 556 0.00 0.71 34.37
CA LYS A 556 -0.26 2.12 34.73
C LYS A 556 0.75 3.10 34.12
N ILE A 557 1.50 2.69 33.09
CA ILE A 557 2.47 3.59 32.45
C ILE A 557 1.78 4.79 31.79
N VAL A 558 2.39 5.97 31.96
CA VAL A 558 1.99 7.22 31.30
C VAL A 558 3.20 7.69 30.50
N VAL A 559 3.02 7.86 29.19
CA VAL A 559 4.05 8.37 28.28
C VAL A 559 3.81 9.87 28.07
N PRO A 560 4.75 10.76 28.46
CA PRO A 560 4.59 12.20 28.27
C PRO A 560 4.41 12.56 26.79
N ARG A 561 3.52 13.53 26.50
CA ARG A 561 3.06 13.94 25.15
C ARG A 561 2.07 12.97 24.48
N TYR A 562 1.89 11.77 25.03
CA TYR A 562 1.08 10.69 24.45
C TYR A 562 0.16 10.04 25.49
N GLU A 563 -0.40 10.84 26.40
CA GLU A 563 -1.18 10.41 27.56
C GLU A 563 -2.48 9.65 27.19
N LEU A 564 -3.05 9.96 26.01
CA LEU A 564 -4.21 9.28 25.45
C LEU A 564 -3.86 7.94 24.76
N GLY A 565 -2.57 7.62 24.62
CA GLY A 565 -2.07 6.48 23.89
C GLY A 565 -2.31 5.13 24.56
N ASN A 566 -2.33 4.10 23.72
CA ASN A 566 -2.60 2.72 24.11
C ASN A 566 -1.36 2.03 24.69
N PHE A 567 -0.60 2.72 25.54
CA PHE A 567 0.61 2.16 26.15
C PHE A 567 0.31 1.16 27.26
N VAL A 568 1.05 0.05 27.24
CA VAL A 568 1.20 -0.91 28.33
C VAL A 568 2.71 -1.10 28.47
N GLY A 569 3.24 -0.90 29.67
CA GLY A 569 4.67 -1.09 29.95
C GLY A 569 5.06 -2.57 30.00
N PRO A 570 6.36 -2.87 30.03
CA PRO A 570 6.83 -4.23 30.21
C PRO A 570 6.28 -4.79 31.52
N THR A 571 5.67 -5.97 31.45
CA THR A 571 5.00 -6.64 32.57
C THR A 571 5.56 -8.04 32.71
N ILE A 572 5.89 -8.47 33.93
CA ILE A 572 6.44 -9.80 34.21
C ILE A 572 5.65 -10.43 35.36
N LEU A 573 5.14 -11.64 35.09
CA LEU A 573 4.45 -12.49 36.04
C LEU A 573 5.30 -13.74 36.30
N THR A 574 5.58 -14.07 37.56
CA THR A 574 6.28 -15.29 37.98
C THR A 574 5.32 -16.24 38.72
N ASP A 575 5.77 -17.45 39.00
CA ASP A 575 4.95 -18.56 39.53
C ASP A 575 3.70 -18.87 38.68
N VAL A 576 3.81 -18.70 37.36
CA VAL A 576 2.72 -19.02 36.43
C VAL A 576 2.64 -20.53 36.19
N THR A 577 1.44 -21.09 36.30
CA THR A 577 1.15 -22.52 36.11
C THR A 577 0.18 -22.78 34.96
N GLU A 578 0.15 -24.02 34.45
CA GLU A 578 -0.65 -24.40 33.27
C GLU A 578 -2.17 -24.31 33.48
N ASP A 579 -2.62 -24.43 34.73
CA ASP A 579 -4.03 -24.48 35.11
C ASP A 579 -4.67 -23.09 35.23
N MET A 580 -3.88 -22.01 35.33
CA MET A 580 -4.37 -20.63 35.40
C MET A 580 -5.20 -20.26 34.16
N GLU A 581 -6.31 -19.53 34.34
CA GLU A 581 -7.20 -19.19 33.23
C GLU A 581 -6.52 -18.26 32.20
N GLY A 582 -5.74 -17.29 32.69
CA GLY A 582 -4.89 -16.45 31.84
C GLY A 582 -3.90 -17.25 30.98
N TYR A 583 -3.40 -18.39 31.49
CA TYR A 583 -2.54 -19.30 30.73
C TYR A 583 -3.33 -20.10 29.66
N LYS A 584 -4.66 -20.12 29.64
CA LYS A 584 -5.41 -20.82 28.58
C LYS A 584 -5.75 -19.93 27.37
N GLY A 585 -5.52 -18.62 27.46
CA GLY A 585 -5.86 -17.66 26.40
C GLY A 585 -4.66 -16.96 25.72
N GLU A 586 -4.89 -16.43 24.53
CA GLU A 586 -3.89 -15.63 23.80
C GLU A 586 -3.68 -14.24 24.47
N ILE A 587 -2.41 -13.89 24.73
CA ILE A 587 -1.99 -12.58 25.28
C ILE A 587 -1.21 -11.83 24.20
N LEU A 588 -1.72 -10.68 23.78
CA LEU A 588 -1.12 -9.87 22.71
C LEU A 588 -0.68 -8.52 23.27
N GLY A 589 0.40 -8.53 24.06
CA GLY A 589 1.04 -7.35 24.63
C GLY A 589 2.40 -7.68 25.27
N PRO A 590 3.10 -6.66 25.81
CA PRO A 590 4.42 -6.82 26.45
C PRO A 590 4.31 -7.43 27.86
N VAL A 591 3.86 -8.69 27.91
CA VAL A 591 3.66 -9.48 29.14
C VAL A 591 4.45 -10.77 29.03
N LEU A 592 5.45 -10.94 29.89
CA LEU A 592 6.20 -12.19 30.06
C LEU A 592 5.56 -13.04 31.15
N LEU A 593 5.39 -14.33 30.87
CA LEU A 593 4.98 -15.34 31.85
C LEU A 593 6.20 -16.19 32.20
N CYS A 594 6.59 -16.22 33.46
CA CYS A 594 7.70 -17.03 33.96
C CYS A 594 7.15 -18.22 34.74
N MET A 595 7.57 -19.41 34.30
CA MET A 595 7.19 -20.73 34.81
C MET A 595 8.47 -21.46 35.26
N GLN A 596 8.29 -22.48 36.09
CA GLN A 596 9.39 -23.33 36.56
C GLN A 596 9.15 -24.79 36.17
N ALA A 597 10.24 -25.52 35.93
CA ALA A 597 10.23 -26.98 35.76
C ALA A 597 11.45 -27.57 36.50
N ALA A 598 11.30 -28.74 37.11
CA ALA A 598 12.39 -29.46 37.75
C ALA A 598 13.35 -30.07 36.72
N THR A 599 12.83 -30.54 35.57
CA THR A 599 13.65 -31.19 34.52
C THR A 599 13.28 -30.73 33.10
N LEU A 600 14.12 -31.11 32.13
CA LEU A 600 13.85 -30.85 30.70
C LEU A 600 12.61 -31.62 30.21
N GLU A 601 12.37 -32.83 30.72
CA GLU A 601 11.21 -33.66 30.39
C GLU A 601 9.90 -33.00 30.85
N GLU A 602 9.90 -32.41 32.05
CA GLU A 602 8.78 -31.63 32.54
C GLU A 602 8.56 -30.37 31.71
N ALA A 603 9.64 -29.64 31.35
CA ALA A 603 9.54 -28.48 30.47
C ALA A 603 8.98 -28.84 29.09
N ILE A 604 9.41 -29.96 28.48
CA ILE A 604 8.84 -30.48 27.22
C ILE A 604 7.35 -30.83 27.41
N SER A 605 6.98 -31.44 28.54
CA SER A 605 5.57 -31.76 28.84
C SER A 605 4.70 -30.50 28.92
N ILE A 606 5.16 -29.43 29.58
CA ILE A 606 4.46 -28.13 29.65
C ILE A 606 4.29 -27.50 28.27
N VAL A 607 5.30 -27.64 27.38
CA VAL A 607 5.19 -27.14 26.00
C VAL A 607 4.16 -27.95 25.21
N ASN A 608 4.25 -29.29 25.22
CA ASN A 608 3.39 -30.17 24.41
C ASN A 608 1.93 -30.18 24.90
N ARG A 609 1.65 -29.94 26.18
CA ARG A 609 0.27 -29.79 26.70
C ARG A 609 -0.43 -28.51 26.23
N ASN A 610 0.32 -27.52 25.74
CA ASN A 610 -0.28 -26.31 25.23
C ASN A 610 -1.00 -26.58 23.90
N LYS A 611 -2.29 -26.22 23.84
CA LYS A 611 -3.11 -26.34 22.62
C LYS A 611 -2.57 -25.53 21.43
N HIS A 612 -1.69 -24.55 21.68
CA HIS A 612 -1.08 -23.71 20.65
C HIS A 612 0.36 -24.17 20.34
N GLY A 613 0.52 -25.13 19.44
CA GLY A 613 1.82 -25.69 19.02
C GLY A 613 2.63 -24.83 18.04
N SER A 614 2.63 -23.50 18.18
CA SER A 614 3.17 -22.60 17.16
C SER A 614 4.70 -22.60 17.07
N GLY A 615 5.39 -22.36 18.18
CA GLY A 615 6.84 -22.25 18.16
C GLY A 615 7.49 -22.36 19.54
N ALA A 616 8.51 -23.20 19.66
CA ALA A 616 9.22 -23.44 20.91
C ALA A 616 10.73 -23.24 20.75
N SER A 617 11.40 -22.84 21.82
CA SER A 617 12.84 -22.59 21.81
C SER A 617 13.53 -23.12 23.07
N ILE A 618 14.80 -23.52 22.92
CA ILE A 618 15.66 -23.93 24.02
C ILE A 618 16.97 -23.14 24.03
N PHE A 619 17.34 -22.66 25.22
CA PHE A 619 18.60 -22.02 25.53
C PHE A 619 19.42 -22.99 26.39
N THR A 620 20.56 -23.44 25.87
CA THR A 620 21.45 -24.43 26.53
C THR A 620 22.81 -24.45 25.83
N SER A 621 23.87 -24.86 26.54
CA SER A 621 25.16 -25.21 25.94
C SER A 621 25.23 -26.69 25.51
N SER A 622 24.32 -27.52 26.03
CA SER A 622 24.28 -28.96 25.79
C SER A 622 23.59 -29.32 24.47
N CYS A 623 24.37 -29.79 23.50
CA CYS A 623 23.87 -30.38 22.26
C CYS A 623 22.92 -31.57 22.50
N ALA A 624 23.10 -32.31 23.60
CA ALA A 624 22.22 -33.43 23.95
C ALA A 624 20.83 -32.94 24.39
N ALA A 625 20.78 -31.90 25.25
CA ALA A 625 19.52 -31.27 25.65
C ALA A 625 18.80 -30.64 24.46
N ALA A 626 19.52 -29.90 23.61
CA ALA A 626 18.96 -29.29 22.40
C ALA A 626 18.39 -30.33 21.43
N ARG A 627 19.10 -31.44 21.17
CA ARG A 627 18.63 -32.51 20.29
C ARG A 627 17.44 -33.28 20.88
N LYS A 628 17.43 -33.50 22.20
CA LYS A 628 16.29 -34.12 22.89
C LYS A 628 15.03 -33.26 22.73
N PHE A 629 15.14 -31.98 23.08
CA PHE A 629 14.07 -31.00 22.93
C PHE A 629 13.55 -30.94 21.49
N GLN A 630 14.45 -30.88 20.51
CA GLN A 630 14.09 -30.87 19.08
C GLN A 630 13.25 -32.08 18.63
N ASN A 631 13.56 -33.28 19.14
CA ASN A 631 12.85 -34.49 18.74
C ASN A 631 11.49 -34.63 19.44
N GLU A 632 11.44 -34.27 20.73
CA GLU A 632 10.33 -34.56 21.63
C GLU A 632 9.28 -33.42 21.71
N VAL A 633 9.60 -32.20 21.28
CA VAL A 633 8.66 -31.08 21.30
C VAL A 633 7.65 -31.13 20.13
N GLU A 634 6.38 -30.90 20.46
CA GLU A 634 5.24 -30.89 19.54
C GLU A 634 4.91 -29.45 19.13
N SER A 635 5.85 -28.80 18.43
CA SER A 635 5.69 -27.45 17.90
C SER A 635 6.13 -27.35 16.44
N GLY A 636 5.38 -26.61 15.62
CA GLY A 636 5.63 -26.49 14.17
C GLY A 636 6.95 -25.80 13.82
N GLN A 637 7.39 -24.85 14.67
CA GLN A 637 8.72 -24.25 14.62
C GLN A 637 9.51 -24.55 15.90
N VAL A 638 10.76 -25.00 15.75
CA VAL A 638 11.65 -25.27 16.90
C VAL A 638 12.97 -24.55 16.70
N SER A 639 13.42 -23.80 17.71
CA SER A 639 14.68 -23.05 17.66
C SER A 639 15.64 -23.45 18.78
N ALA A 640 16.89 -23.73 18.43
CA ALA A 640 17.96 -23.97 19.41
C ALA A 640 18.96 -22.80 19.39
N PHE A 641 19.20 -22.20 20.56
CA PHE A 641 20.16 -21.11 20.73
C PHE A 641 21.44 -21.61 21.41
N PHE A 642 22.49 -21.77 20.60
CA PHE A 642 23.85 -21.97 21.07
C PHE A 642 24.58 -20.62 21.12
N THR A 643 25.61 -20.50 21.95
CA THR A 643 26.49 -19.32 22.06
C THR A 643 27.21 -18.95 20.75
N ILE A 644 27.06 -19.74 19.68
CA ILE A 644 27.69 -19.55 18.35
C ILE A 644 26.66 -19.65 17.19
N LEU A 645 25.45 -20.20 17.37
CA LEU A 645 24.46 -20.34 16.29
C LEU A 645 23.01 -20.32 16.81
N THR A 646 22.13 -19.65 16.05
CA THR A 646 20.66 -19.85 16.11
C THR A 646 20.27 -20.79 14.99
N ILE A 647 19.63 -21.92 15.30
CA ILE A 647 19.16 -22.88 14.30
C ILE A 647 17.64 -22.97 14.34
N PHE A 648 16.98 -22.62 13.23
CA PHE A 648 15.54 -22.76 13.04
C PHE A 648 15.23 -24.08 12.33
N PHE A 649 14.34 -24.89 12.91
CA PHE A 649 13.78 -26.08 12.30
C PHE A 649 12.28 -25.90 12.09
N LYS A 650 11.79 -26.26 10.90
CA LYS A 650 10.36 -26.39 10.60
C LYS A 650 10.02 -27.88 10.51
N ARG A 651 9.09 -28.35 11.33
CA ARG A 651 8.54 -29.72 11.22
C ARG A 651 7.51 -29.69 10.08
N SER A 652 7.57 -30.66 9.17
CA SER A 652 6.47 -30.89 8.23
C SER A 652 5.39 -31.67 8.97
N GLU A 653 4.17 -31.11 8.99
CA GLU A 653 2.94 -31.85 9.30
C GLU A 653 2.59 -32.80 8.15
#